data_AF-A0A0N4UVS9-F1
#
_entry.id   AF-A0A0N4UVS9-F1
#
_cell.length_a   1.000
_cell.length_b   1.000
_cell.length_c   1.000
_cell.angle_alpha   90.00
_cell.angle_beta   90.00
_cell.angle_gamma   90.00
#
_symmetry.space_group_name_H-M   'P 1'
#
loop_
_entity.id
_entity.type
_entity.pdbx_description
1 polymer ?
#
loop_
_entity_poly.entity_id
_entity_poly.type
_entity_poly.pdbx_seq_one_letter_code
_entity_poly.pdbx_strand_id
1 'polypeptide(L)'
;MLFHLLYHFLLLLLLATDGVQLCPKQCDCNNSAVFCQRKGLRRIPANIPANTTRLDLRYNFMKRMSKADLYGLKNLETLFLTHNRLRLVDENVFDVVPNLKKFFGSENKIQLLPVLRTDKPSYLEHLDLRSNQILYLDDQFMTSLPYLQYLDLSNNQLETLPESILKSSFLKKVHIEKNPLNCDCRWLRLRKFLKGKQGKVEPLCFYPPGLRRSRLFALNDENLKCHRAIPIGSQNSLLLGSAERVDMHRGRNLDEEYSGEYELFANNTLSVDPTENYNDFQCAVDYYLHPSRQRRQLQTPSRPKFLIKPKDQSYHEGTAARIVCQGRSPSFYQYPPKRLPIKAFGHPTPKIKWFFGGRKFNFSRKHEFSNRKTTLIITPFLEIDAGRCTCTAENVFGFSEASAMIGILPSVPSQITDEPKSATASEGSMVVLRCRAVGSPQSTITWALNGKNIPIVKGNQTVSADGTTLTLAGVTKADSGVYTCMAGNIVGSMTADAGLTVAASSFKHPTNTHQKPQARKQKLSPITSPHELLKWFRFVTSAAGRLSRVREIYAESIHLKLSLQEVANKASFDILLPQTHTDTLVELTGCSVTSTRDPCVDDIGKEGYYINNDTVLKICLRTFDGQCNNREHTKWGSSHTPFRRILPPIYENGFNTPVAWDPHQLYCGYSKPNPRAVSRSVFGVNSITPHENLSSFVMQWGQFIDHDIDFIAPAVPRDVFKNGELCNRTCENANPCYNIQLLPGDPIMRPRTRHHCMEFERSSPVCGSGETSLIYGQVTYREQMNKLTSYIDGSAIYGSTEEEALKPRDLISNRGLLRYDILSQARKPYLPFDTDFKMDCKRNQSKTYSVRCFLAGDVRANEQLGLLSIHTVMMREHNRVALKLEQQNPRLDGETLYQESRKIIAAQMQHITFQHWLPKILGKDNYEKMIGPYDGYKPEVDASISNAFATAAHRHIPLRDAFFAPEIIVSDGIDPILRGLFLSTMKKPLPEQIVNQELTDKVFHKAHDAPLDLMSINIQRGRDHGLPTYTEYRKWCNLAGFKERGDLQGTIPNHIIVKLRKLYGHPGMSEIREGDSLIGPTFRCIIAEQFRRIRSGNRFWYENEGVFTPEQLNKIKKAHLARIFCDNGDEIDQIQKDAFVYVGSQLEDFEHCSDWPKIDFTP
;
A
#
# COMPACT_ATOMS: atom_id res chain seq x y z
N MET A 1 39.82 -25.51 24.78
CA MET A 1 40.66 -24.49 25.45
C MET A 1 41.64 -23.77 24.50
N LEU A 2 42.29 -24.44 23.53
CA LEU A 2 43.09 -23.74 22.50
C LEU A 2 42.26 -22.86 21.54
N PHE A 3 40.99 -23.17 21.29
CA PHE A 3 40.11 -22.37 20.44
C PHE A 3 39.65 -21.03 21.07
N HIS A 4 39.67 -20.91 22.41
CA HIS A 4 39.33 -19.65 23.08
C HIS A 4 40.49 -18.66 23.13
N LEU A 5 41.73 -19.15 23.15
CA LEU A 5 42.93 -18.30 23.08
C LEU A 5 43.15 -17.73 21.68
N LEU A 6 42.86 -18.48 20.61
CA LEU A 6 42.92 -17.98 19.24
C LEU A 6 41.86 -16.92 18.93
N TYR A 7 40.66 -17.03 19.52
CA TYR A 7 39.59 -16.05 19.34
C TYR A 7 39.91 -14.72 20.05
N HIS A 8 40.52 -14.74 21.23
CA HIS A 8 40.96 -13.51 21.92
C HIS A 8 42.24 -12.90 21.31
N PHE A 9 43.14 -13.71 20.75
CA PHE A 9 44.33 -13.19 20.05
C PHE A 9 43.96 -12.52 18.70
N LEU A 10 42.98 -13.06 17.96
CA LEU A 10 42.43 -12.40 16.77
C LEU A 10 41.57 -11.16 17.08
N LEU A 11 40.85 -11.14 18.22
CA LEU A 11 40.10 -9.94 18.63
C LEU A 11 41.01 -8.79 19.08
N LEU A 12 42.16 -9.12 19.70
CA LEU A 12 43.18 -8.13 20.08
C LEU A 12 43.99 -7.63 18.86
N LEU A 13 44.15 -8.43 17.80
CA LEU A 13 44.76 -8.00 16.54
C LEU A 13 43.83 -7.15 15.66
N LEU A 14 42.51 -7.25 15.83
CA LEU A 14 41.53 -6.41 15.13
C LEU A 14 41.19 -5.08 15.83
N LEU A 15 41.69 -4.87 17.05
CA LEU A 15 41.60 -3.59 17.78
C LEU A 15 42.93 -2.81 17.83
N ALA A 16 43.94 -3.26 17.09
CA ALA A 16 45.21 -2.56 16.92
C ALA A 16 45.57 -2.42 15.44
N THR A 17 44.70 -1.75 14.68
CA THR A 17 45.20 -0.92 13.58
C THR A 17 44.78 0.51 13.89
N ASP A 18 45.72 1.28 14.44
CA ASP A 18 45.69 2.72 14.29
C ASP A 18 45.65 2.98 12.79
N GLY A 19 44.44 3.24 12.30
CA GLY A 19 44.20 3.55 10.91
C GLY A 19 45.05 4.76 10.55
N VAL A 20 46.05 4.55 9.70
CA VAL A 20 46.76 5.62 9.02
C VAL A 20 45.70 6.52 8.40
N GLN A 21 45.45 7.67 9.03
CA GLN A 21 44.42 8.63 8.60
C GLN A 21 44.88 9.24 7.28
N LEU A 22 44.48 8.59 6.19
CA LEU A 22 44.77 9.02 4.84
C LEU A 22 44.07 10.35 4.57
N CYS A 23 44.85 11.32 4.11
CA CYS A 23 44.35 12.62 3.67
C CYS A 23 43.22 12.45 2.64
N PRO A 24 42.12 13.23 2.71
CA PRO A 24 41.07 13.16 1.71
C PRO A 24 41.63 13.43 0.31
N LYS A 25 41.27 12.61 -0.69
CA LYS A 25 41.79 12.69 -2.07
C LYS A 25 41.67 14.07 -2.74
N GLN A 26 40.76 14.91 -2.24
CA GLN A 26 40.48 16.25 -2.79
C GLN A 26 41.23 17.35 -2.05
N CYS A 27 41.97 17.04 -0.99
CA CYS A 27 42.67 17.97 -0.12
C CYS A 27 44.15 17.65 -0.02
N ASP A 28 44.93 18.66 0.33
CA ASP A 28 46.36 18.55 0.56
C ASP A 28 46.61 18.64 2.07
N CYS A 29 47.14 17.57 2.69
CA CYS A 29 47.40 17.53 4.13
C CYS A 29 48.90 17.67 4.38
N ASN A 30 49.27 18.67 5.20
CA ASN A 30 50.64 18.92 5.62
C ASN A 30 50.67 19.01 7.15
N ASN A 31 51.26 18.00 7.80
CA ASN A 31 51.26 17.84 9.25
C ASN A 31 49.82 17.88 9.82
N SER A 32 49.53 18.86 10.67
CA SER A 32 48.21 19.10 11.26
C SER A 32 47.37 20.14 10.49
N ALA A 33 47.80 20.57 9.30
CA ALA A 33 47.07 21.51 8.45
C ALA A 33 46.49 20.80 7.22
N VAL A 34 45.20 21.02 6.95
CA VAL A 34 44.46 20.41 5.83
C VAL A 34 43.93 21.50 4.92
N PHE A 35 44.34 21.46 3.65
CA PHE A 35 44.06 22.45 2.63
C PHE A 35 43.11 21.89 1.56
N CYS A 36 41.88 22.40 1.55
CA CYS A 36 40.79 21.97 0.67
C CYS A 36 40.22 23.14 -0.17
N GLN A 37 41.01 24.20 -0.38
CA GLN A 37 40.54 25.39 -1.11
C GLN A 37 40.38 25.17 -2.62
N ARG A 38 39.37 25.82 -3.23
CA ARG A 38 39.12 25.83 -4.70
C ARG A 38 38.85 24.45 -5.32
N LYS A 39 38.28 23.51 -4.57
CA LYS A 39 38.01 22.13 -5.03
C LYS A 39 36.54 21.90 -5.43
N GLY A 40 35.71 22.96 -5.44
CA GLY A 40 34.30 22.88 -5.80
C GLY A 40 33.43 22.15 -4.76
N LEU A 41 33.87 22.10 -3.50
CA LEU A 41 33.24 21.31 -2.45
C LEU A 41 31.86 21.86 -2.07
N ARG A 42 30.90 20.95 -1.89
CA ARG A 42 29.53 21.28 -1.41
C ARG A 42 29.33 20.92 0.06
N ARG A 43 30.23 20.13 0.66
CA ARG A 43 30.29 19.68 2.06
C ARG A 43 31.75 19.45 2.46
N ILE A 44 32.03 19.34 3.77
CA ILE A 44 33.35 18.94 4.27
C ILE A 44 33.62 17.48 3.85
N PRO A 45 34.82 17.14 3.32
CA PRO A 45 35.17 15.76 2.97
C PRO A 45 35.16 14.83 4.19
N ALA A 46 34.78 13.57 4.00
CA ALA A 46 34.95 12.55 5.03
C ALA A 46 36.45 12.22 5.21
N ASN A 47 36.82 11.73 6.40
CA ASN A 47 38.18 11.29 6.75
C ASN A 47 39.22 12.44 6.87
N ILE A 48 38.81 13.61 7.37
CA ILE A 48 39.78 14.62 7.81
C ILE A 48 40.58 14.04 9.00
N PRO A 49 41.93 14.11 9.01
CA PRO A 49 42.74 13.61 10.11
C PRO A 49 42.34 14.22 11.46
N ALA A 50 42.23 13.42 12.52
CA ALA A 50 41.76 13.87 13.84
C ALA A 50 42.76 14.81 14.53
N ASN A 51 44.04 14.75 14.16
CA ASN A 51 45.09 15.66 14.63
C ASN A 51 45.09 17.03 13.93
N THR A 52 44.14 17.30 13.02
CA THR A 52 44.05 18.57 12.29
C THR A 52 43.87 19.75 13.25
N THR A 53 44.81 20.70 13.25
CA THR A 53 44.75 21.98 13.96
C THR A 53 44.29 23.13 13.06
N ARG A 54 44.45 23.00 11.75
CA ARG A 54 44.04 24.02 10.78
C ARG A 54 43.31 23.39 9.59
N LEU A 55 42.08 23.84 9.33
CA LEU A 55 41.27 23.38 8.19
C LEU A 55 40.92 24.55 7.28
N ASP A 56 41.34 24.46 6.01
CA ASP A 56 41.13 25.50 5.00
C ASP A 56 40.16 25.05 3.90
N LEU A 57 38.95 25.60 3.90
CA LEU A 57 37.85 25.27 2.97
C LEU A 57 37.45 26.47 2.10
N ARG A 58 38.35 27.45 1.90
CA ARG A 58 38.05 28.69 1.17
C ARG A 58 37.72 28.45 -0.31
N TYR A 59 36.92 29.34 -0.90
CA TYR A 59 36.60 29.34 -2.33
C TYR A 59 35.93 28.03 -2.80
N ASN A 60 34.87 27.62 -2.10
CA ASN A 60 34.09 26.43 -2.43
C ASN A 60 32.58 26.79 -2.57
N PHE A 61 31.70 25.80 -2.66
CA PHE A 61 30.26 25.99 -2.88
C PHE A 61 29.40 25.50 -1.70
N MET A 62 29.95 25.48 -0.49
CA MET A 62 29.27 24.95 0.70
C MET A 62 28.07 25.82 1.06
N LYS A 63 26.91 25.18 1.30
CA LYS A 63 25.66 25.86 1.67
C LYS A 63 25.30 25.74 3.15
N ARG A 64 25.79 24.69 3.82
CA ARG A 64 25.48 24.36 5.21
C ARG A 64 26.70 23.81 5.96
N MET A 65 26.69 23.89 7.28
CA MET A 65 27.66 23.27 8.18
C MET A 65 26.95 22.70 9.41
N SER A 66 27.23 21.44 9.72
CA SER A 66 26.61 20.69 10.82
C SER A 66 27.60 20.17 11.86
N LYS A 67 27.11 19.76 13.03
CA LYS A 67 27.96 19.11 14.05
C LYS A 67 28.66 17.86 13.53
N ALA A 68 27.98 17.07 12.70
CA ALA A 68 28.54 15.87 12.10
C ALA A 68 29.73 16.19 11.17
N ASP A 69 29.73 17.35 10.51
CA ASP A 69 30.81 17.75 9.60
C ASP A 69 32.13 18.06 10.34
N LEU A 70 32.08 18.40 11.63
CA LEU A 70 33.24 18.72 12.47
C LEU A 70 33.51 17.67 13.56
N TYR A 71 32.70 16.62 13.63
CA TYR A 71 32.81 15.60 14.68
C TYR A 71 34.15 14.87 14.59
N GLY A 72 34.85 14.77 15.72
CA GLY A 72 36.16 14.12 15.81
C GLY A 72 37.37 15.06 15.64
N LEU A 73 37.17 16.31 15.20
CA LEU A 73 38.24 17.30 15.01
C LEU A 73 38.58 18.08 16.28
N LYS A 74 38.81 17.38 17.39
CA LYS A 74 38.97 17.99 18.73
C LYS A 74 40.15 18.97 18.82
N ASN A 75 41.18 18.80 17.98
CA ASN A 75 42.39 19.62 17.98
C ASN A 75 42.30 20.86 17.07
N LEU A 76 41.16 21.07 16.39
CA LEU A 76 41.02 22.14 15.42
C LEU A 76 41.06 23.51 16.12
N GLU A 77 42.06 24.32 15.78
CA GLU A 77 42.25 25.66 16.32
C GLU A 77 41.81 26.76 15.35
N THR A 78 41.94 26.52 14.04
CA THR A 78 41.61 27.50 13.00
C THR A 78 40.80 26.89 11.86
N LEU A 79 39.66 27.51 11.54
CA LEU A 79 38.77 27.11 10.45
C LEU A 79 38.56 28.24 9.44
N PHE A 80 38.93 28.00 8.17
CA PHE A 80 38.71 28.96 7.08
C PHE A 80 37.58 28.51 6.15
N LEU A 81 36.58 29.38 5.96
CA LEU A 81 35.40 29.15 5.13
C LEU A 81 35.04 30.35 4.24
N THR A 82 35.97 31.29 4.10
CA THR A 82 35.83 32.48 3.26
C THR A 82 35.43 32.12 1.83
N HIS A 83 34.51 32.90 1.24
CA HIS A 83 34.08 32.78 -0.15
C HIS A 83 33.41 31.42 -0.45
N ASN A 84 32.32 31.16 0.29
CA ASN A 84 31.45 29.99 0.12
C ASN A 84 30.01 30.45 -0.16
N ARG A 85 29.01 29.60 0.10
CA ARG A 85 27.57 29.92 -0.04
C ARG A 85 26.80 29.61 1.25
N LEU A 86 27.46 29.65 2.40
CA LEU A 86 26.90 29.22 3.67
C LEU A 86 25.72 30.09 4.05
N ARG A 87 24.56 29.45 4.22
CA ARG A 87 23.33 30.08 4.72
C ARG A 87 22.89 29.52 6.07
N LEU A 88 23.19 28.24 6.33
CA LEU A 88 22.76 27.51 7.52
C LEU A 88 23.97 26.96 8.29
N VAL A 89 24.06 27.30 9.58
CA VAL A 89 25.08 26.78 10.51
C VAL A 89 24.36 26.23 11.75
N ASP A 90 24.63 24.98 12.12
CA ASP A 90 24.01 24.31 13.27
C ASP A 90 24.18 25.08 14.58
N GLU A 91 23.21 24.96 15.49
CA GLU A 91 23.37 25.45 16.86
C GLU A 91 24.50 24.69 17.52
N ASN A 92 25.31 25.41 18.29
CA ASN A 92 26.36 24.80 19.09
C ASN A 92 27.33 23.96 18.25
N VAL A 93 27.53 24.34 16.97
CA VAL A 93 28.44 23.64 16.05
C VAL A 93 29.88 23.65 16.54
N PHE A 94 30.25 24.62 17.38
CA PHE A 94 31.58 24.72 17.98
C PHE A 94 31.75 23.81 19.21
N ASP A 95 30.68 23.24 19.79
CA ASP A 95 30.79 22.32 20.93
C ASP A 95 31.62 21.07 20.61
N VAL A 96 31.61 20.63 19.34
CA VAL A 96 32.34 19.45 18.89
C VAL A 96 33.81 19.74 18.56
N VAL A 97 34.20 21.03 18.55
CA VAL A 97 35.56 21.53 18.29
C VAL A 97 35.99 22.50 19.40
N PRO A 98 36.18 22.00 20.64
CA PRO A 98 36.35 22.84 21.82
C PRO A 98 37.62 23.71 21.80
N ASN A 99 38.63 23.38 20.98
CA ASN A 99 39.88 24.12 20.88
C ASN A 99 39.88 25.20 19.79
N LEU A 100 38.73 25.45 19.14
CA LEU A 100 38.64 26.41 18.04
C LEU A 100 38.83 27.85 18.55
N LYS A 101 39.93 28.48 18.13
CA LYS A 101 40.29 29.87 18.49
C LYS A 101 39.94 30.87 17.38
N LYS A 102 39.98 30.45 16.11
CA LYS A 102 39.82 31.37 14.97
C LYS A 102 38.85 30.83 13.92
N PHE A 103 37.82 31.62 13.59
CA PHE A 103 36.81 31.29 12.59
C PHE A 103 36.72 32.38 11.52
N PHE A 104 36.98 32.01 10.27
CA PHE A 104 36.93 32.91 9.11
C PHE A 104 35.76 32.53 8.19
N GLY A 105 34.57 33.06 8.44
CA GLY A 105 33.32 32.81 7.73
C GLY A 105 32.89 33.92 6.76
N SER A 106 33.81 34.76 6.32
CA SER A 106 33.56 35.91 5.46
C SER A 106 33.06 35.55 4.05
N GLU A 107 32.39 36.49 3.37
CA GLU A 107 31.91 36.31 1.98
C GLU A 107 31.01 35.06 1.82
N ASN A 108 29.95 35.02 2.61
CA ASN A 108 28.97 33.93 2.63
C ASN A 108 27.54 34.51 2.55
N LYS A 109 26.51 33.74 2.91
CA LYS A 109 25.09 34.14 2.89
C LYS A 109 24.41 33.94 4.26
N ILE A 110 25.15 34.08 5.35
CA ILE A 110 24.68 33.84 6.71
C ILE A 110 23.73 34.97 7.12
N GLN A 111 22.50 34.63 7.52
CA GLN A 111 21.48 35.61 7.95
C GLN A 111 21.36 35.73 9.47
N LEU A 112 21.67 34.65 10.20
CA LEU A 112 21.64 34.57 11.65
C LEU A 112 22.86 33.79 12.12
N LEU A 113 23.48 34.22 13.21
CA LEU A 113 24.56 33.47 13.82
C LEU A 113 24.03 32.22 14.54
N PRO A 114 24.83 31.14 14.60
CA PRO A 114 24.47 29.97 15.39
C PRO A 114 24.36 30.37 16.87
N VAL A 115 23.28 29.95 17.52
CA VAL A 115 23.16 30.06 18.98
C VAL A 115 24.24 29.15 19.59
N LEU A 116 25.01 29.71 20.51
CA LEU A 116 26.08 29.04 21.24
C LEU A 116 25.62 28.80 22.69
N ARG A 117 26.12 27.73 23.33
CA ARG A 117 25.75 27.39 24.70
C ARG A 117 26.39 28.38 25.67
N THR A 118 25.58 28.94 26.57
CA THR A 118 26.07 29.77 27.67
C THR A 118 26.74 28.95 28.76
N ASP A 119 26.35 27.68 28.94
CA ASP A 119 26.95 26.76 29.92
C ASP A 119 28.28 26.15 29.47
N LYS A 120 28.65 26.33 28.19
CA LYS A 120 29.91 25.84 27.63
C LYS A 120 30.48 26.90 26.66
N PRO A 121 31.00 28.02 27.19
CA PRO A 121 31.45 29.14 26.37
C PRO A 121 32.57 28.72 25.42
N SER A 122 32.55 29.26 24.20
CA SER A 122 33.57 28.96 23.20
C SER A 122 34.85 29.76 23.47
N TYR A 123 36.01 29.14 23.25
CA TYR A 123 37.34 29.76 23.34
C TYR A 123 37.70 30.59 22.10
N LEU A 124 36.71 31.02 21.34
CA LEU A 124 36.93 31.76 20.10
C LEU A 124 37.48 33.16 20.40
N GLU A 125 38.68 33.43 19.90
CA GLU A 125 39.38 34.72 20.03
C GLU A 125 39.17 35.61 18.79
N HIS A 126 38.95 35.00 17.63
CA HIS A 126 38.84 35.69 16.34
C HIS A 126 37.63 35.21 15.53
N LEU A 127 36.72 36.14 15.23
CA LEU A 127 35.51 35.88 14.46
C LEU A 127 35.40 36.86 13.28
N ASP A 128 35.61 36.35 12.07
CA ASP A 128 35.45 37.12 10.82
C ASP A 128 34.19 36.66 10.07
N LEU A 129 33.21 37.56 9.98
CA LEU A 129 31.90 37.34 9.35
C LEU A 129 31.57 38.45 8.34
N ARG A 130 32.58 39.19 7.87
CA ARG A 130 32.36 40.27 6.89
C ARG A 130 31.69 39.77 5.61
N SER A 131 30.93 40.64 4.95
CA SER A 131 30.27 40.33 3.67
C SER A 131 29.33 39.12 3.77
N ASN A 132 28.38 39.19 4.71
CA ASN A 132 27.30 38.22 4.88
C ASN A 132 25.93 38.94 4.79
N GLN A 133 24.86 38.35 5.34
CA GLN A 133 23.51 38.91 5.34
C GLN A 133 22.93 39.00 6.77
N ILE A 134 23.79 39.17 7.78
CA ILE A 134 23.40 39.12 9.20
C ILE A 134 22.51 40.33 9.51
N LEU A 135 21.34 40.06 10.09
CA LEU A 135 20.32 41.07 10.39
C LEU A 135 20.42 41.65 11.80
N TYR A 136 20.70 40.82 12.80
CA TYR A 136 20.90 41.22 14.20
C TYR A 136 21.80 40.21 14.92
N LEU A 137 22.32 40.59 16.09
CA LEU A 137 22.98 39.69 17.03
C LEU A 137 22.10 39.53 18.27
N ASP A 138 22.10 38.35 18.87
CA ASP A 138 21.31 38.04 20.06
C ASP A 138 21.92 38.68 21.33
N ASP A 139 21.11 38.99 22.33
CA ASP A 139 21.57 39.63 23.57
C ASP A 139 22.51 38.74 24.40
N GLN A 140 22.48 37.42 24.25
CA GLN A 140 23.42 36.50 24.90
C GLN A 140 24.71 36.25 24.09
N PHE A 141 24.92 37.00 23.00
CA PHE A 141 26.04 36.82 22.10
C PHE A 141 27.41 36.85 22.82
N MET A 142 27.67 37.89 23.63
CA MET A 142 28.93 37.97 24.38
C MET A 142 29.02 37.02 25.57
N THR A 143 27.88 36.61 26.13
CA THR A 143 27.85 35.56 27.18
C THR A 143 28.40 34.24 26.65
N SER A 144 28.19 33.96 25.36
CA SER A 144 28.62 32.72 24.73
C SER A 144 30.04 32.78 24.14
N LEU A 145 30.57 34.00 23.93
CA LEU A 145 31.89 34.30 23.37
C LEU A 145 32.71 35.21 24.29
N PRO A 146 32.95 34.82 25.55
CA PRO A 146 33.57 35.72 26.54
C PRO A 146 35.03 36.08 26.22
N TYR A 147 35.74 35.23 25.48
CA TYR A 147 37.17 35.41 25.15
C TYR A 147 37.43 36.12 23.82
N LEU A 148 36.38 36.64 23.16
CA LEU A 148 36.51 37.21 21.82
C LEU A 148 37.33 38.50 21.83
N GLN A 149 38.41 38.53 21.04
CA GLN A 149 39.32 39.67 20.92
C GLN A 149 39.11 40.45 19.62
N TYR A 150 38.74 39.75 18.54
CA TYR A 150 38.53 40.34 17.21
C TYR A 150 37.17 39.91 16.65
N LEU A 151 36.37 40.89 16.26
CA LEU A 151 35.05 40.70 15.64
C LEU A 151 34.94 41.55 14.36
N ASP A 152 34.69 40.89 13.24
CA ASP A 152 34.42 41.58 11.97
C ASP A 152 33.04 41.24 11.43
N LEU A 153 32.15 42.23 11.47
CA LEU A 153 30.78 42.20 11.01
C LEU A 153 30.56 43.21 9.87
N SER A 154 31.64 43.71 9.27
CA SER A 154 31.53 44.69 8.20
C SER A 154 30.76 44.15 6.99
N ASN A 155 30.06 45.02 6.25
CA ASN A 155 29.29 44.63 5.06
C ASN A 155 28.23 43.54 5.34
N ASN A 156 27.35 43.79 6.32
CA ASN A 156 26.18 42.96 6.65
C ASN A 156 24.90 43.81 6.57
N GLN A 157 23.82 43.40 7.24
CA GLN A 157 22.52 44.10 7.27
C GLN A 157 22.14 44.53 8.69
N LEU A 158 23.13 44.81 9.54
CA LEU A 158 22.91 45.21 10.93
C LEU A 158 22.41 46.66 11.02
N GLU A 159 21.38 46.89 11.83
CA GLU A 159 20.93 48.25 12.18
C GLU A 159 21.55 48.72 13.51
N THR A 160 21.73 47.82 14.47
CA THR A 160 22.31 48.07 15.80
C THR A 160 23.13 46.88 16.31
N LEU A 161 23.76 47.01 17.48
CA LEU A 161 24.43 45.94 18.21
C LEU A 161 23.77 45.72 19.59
N PRO A 162 23.81 44.50 20.15
CA PRO A 162 23.28 44.23 21.48
C PRO A 162 24.15 44.86 22.56
N GLU A 163 23.54 45.29 23.67
CA GLU A 163 24.27 45.88 24.81
C GLU A 163 25.23 44.89 25.47
N SER A 164 25.03 43.58 25.31
CA SER A 164 25.97 42.59 25.85
C SER A 164 27.39 42.74 25.32
N ILE A 165 27.59 43.43 24.18
CA ILE A 165 28.92 43.80 23.69
C ILE A 165 29.71 44.64 24.70
N LEU A 166 29.02 45.46 25.50
CA LEU A 166 29.59 46.30 26.54
C LEU A 166 30.18 45.48 27.69
N LYS A 167 29.70 44.26 27.91
CA LYS A 167 30.15 43.36 28.99
C LYS A 167 31.51 42.71 28.68
N SER A 168 32.06 42.86 27.47
CA SER A 168 33.31 42.23 27.08
C SER A 168 34.55 43.04 27.47
N SER A 169 35.41 42.46 28.30
CA SER A 169 36.72 43.01 28.67
C SER A 169 37.84 42.66 27.68
N PHE A 170 37.68 41.60 26.88
CA PHE A 170 38.73 41.09 25.98
C PHE A 170 38.66 41.64 24.55
N LEU A 171 37.54 42.26 24.17
CA LEU A 171 37.32 42.75 22.81
C LEU A 171 38.27 43.92 22.49
N LYS A 172 39.23 43.68 21.60
CA LYS A 172 40.26 44.63 21.16
C LYS A 172 39.90 45.33 19.86
N LYS A 173 39.26 44.61 18.92
CA LYS A 173 38.98 45.14 17.59
C LYS A 173 37.60 44.72 17.09
N VAL A 174 36.82 45.70 16.61
CA VAL A 174 35.46 45.53 16.10
C VAL A 174 35.29 46.28 14.78
N HIS A 175 34.83 45.57 13.75
CA HIS A 175 34.51 46.13 12.45
C HIS A 175 33.00 46.01 12.18
N ILE A 176 32.35 47.13 11.87
CA ILE A 176 30.89 47.23 11.62
C ILE A 176 30.56 48.17 10.45
N GLU A 177 31.57 48.65 9.74
CA GLU A 177 31.42 49.49 8.56
C GLU A 177 30.61 48.80 7.47
N LYS A 178 29.99 49.59 6.57
CA LYS A 178 29.15 49.10 5.47
C LYS A 178 27.91 48.29 5.91
N ASN A 179 27.39 48.56 7.10
CA ASN A 179 26.06 48.11 7.53
C ASN A 179 25.05 49.27 7.42
N PRO A 180 23.75 48.99 7.26
CA PRO A 180 22.69 49.99 7.27
C PRO A 180 22.37 50.48 8.70
N LEU A 181 23.37 51.06 9.39
CA LEU A 181 23.24 51.42 10.80
C LEU A 181 22.13 52.44 11.03
N ASN A 182 21.32 52.19 12.06
CA ASN A 182 20.29 53.10 12.51
C ASN A 182 20.78 53.88 13.72
N CYS A 183 21.24 55.11 13.48
CA CYS A 183 21.89 55.96 14.45
C CYS A 183 20.88 56.70 15.35
N ASP A 184 20.28 55.94 16.25
CA ASP A 184 19.37 56.40 17.30
C ASP A 184 20.02 56.33 18.69
N CYS A 185 19.21 56.50 19.75
CA CYS A 185 19.68 56.49 21.13
C CYS A 185 20.38 55.20 21.57
N ARG A 186 20.13 54.05 20.93
CA ARG A 186 20.77 52.76 21.26
C ARG A 186 22.29 52.84 21.09
N TRP A 187 22.77 53.72 20.21
CA TRP A 187 24.20 53.92 20.00
C TRP A 187 24.88 54.79 21.06
N LEU A 188 24.17 55.41 22.00
CA LEU A 188 24.77 56.33 22.98
C LEU A 188 25.88 55.66 23.81
N ARG A 189 25.64 54.45 24.33
CA ARG A 189 26.61 53.66 25.09
C ARG A 189 27.56 52.86 24.18
N LEU A 190 27.01 52.26 23.13
CA LEU A 190 27.76 51.43 22.18
C LEU A 190 28.88 52.22 21.49
N ARG A 191 28.61 53.44 21.00
CA ARG A 191 29.64 54.29 20.37
C ARG A 191 30.78 54.60 21.34
N LYS A 192 30.45 54.90 22.61
CA LYS A 192 31.44 55.25 23.63
C LYS A 192 32.35 54.06 23.93
N PHE A 193 31.79 52.86 24.07
CA PHE A 193 32.56 51.63 24.30
C PHE A 193 33.40 51.20 23.10
N LEU A 194 32.88 51.36 21.88
CA LEU A 194 33.58 50.97 20.66
C LEU A 194 34.66 51.98 20.24
N LYS A 195 34.65 53.19 20.78
CA LYS A 195 35.66 54.22 20.54
C LYS A 195 37.03 53.74 21.05
N GLY A 196 38.00 53.64 20.15
CA GLY A 196 39.32 53.06 20.39
C GLY A 196 39.45 51.58 19.98
N LYS A 197 38.34 50.90 19.64
CA LYS A 197 38.30 49.48 19.22
C LYS A 197 37.95 49.32 17.74
N GLN A 198 37.72 50.40 17.01
CA GLN A 198 37.28 50.38 15.61
C GLN A 198 38.41 50.08 14.60
N GLY A 199 38.03 49.62 13.40
CA GLY A 199 38.92 49.53 12.24
C GLY A 199 39.36 50.89 11.68
N LYS A 200 40.20 50.87 10.63
CA LYS A 200 40.63 52.10 9.91
C LYS A 200 39.49 52.82 9.19
N VAL A 201 38.35 52.15 8.97
CA VAL A 201 37.19 52.67 8.24
C VAL A 201 36.09 52.98 9.24
N GLU A 202 35.56 54.20 9.22
CA GLU A 202 34.51 54.62 10.14
C GLU A 202 33.12 54.14 9.69
N PRO A 203 32.30 53.61 10.61
CA PRO A 203 30.90 53.26 10.33
C PRO A 203 30.07 54.51 10.06
N LEU A 204 29.24 54.44 9.01
CA LEU A 204 28.36 55.51 8.60
C LEU A 204 26.91 55.17 8.96
N CYS A 205 26.17 56.18 9.38
CA CYS A 205 24.74 56.11 9.62
C CYS A 205 23.99 55.95 8.29
N PHE A 206 23.01 55.06 8.25
CA PHE A 206 22.09 54.90 7.12
C PHE A 206 20.72 55.46 7.46
N TYR A 207 20.27 55.24 8.70
CA TYR A 207 19.09 55.86 9.29
C TYR A 207 19.44 56.66 10.54
N PRO A 208 18.57 57.60 10.95
CA PRO A 208 17.47 58.16 10.16
C PRO A 208 17.98 58.95 8.93
N PRO A 209 17.11 59.31 7.96
CA PRO A 209 17.52 60.04 6.74
C PRO A 209 18.33 61.31 7.01
N GLY A 210 18.04 62.03 8.10
CA GLY A 210 18.76 63.25 8.50
C GLY A 210 20.20 63.03 8.98
N LEU A 211 20.57 61.81 9.36
CA LEU A 211 21.93 61.45 9.75
C LEU A 211 22.61 60.58 8.70
N ARG A 212 21.99 60.35 7.55
CA ARG A 212 22.50 59.46 6.52
C ARG A 212 23.89 59.92 6.04
N ARG A 213 24.83 58.98 5.96
CA ARG A 213 26.26 59.17 5.66
C ARG A 213 27.07 59.93 6.72
N SER A 214 26.47 60.31 7.84
CA SER A 214 27.22 60.85 8.98
C SER A 214 28.07 59.77 9.63
N ARG A 215 29.25 60.16 10.12
CA ARG A 215 30.18 59.25 10.81
C ARG A 215 29.67 59.01 12.23
N LEU A 216 29.31 57.77 12.55
CA LEU A 216 28.68 57.40 13.83
C LEU A 216 29.48 57.87 15.05
N PHE A 217 30.81 57.75 15.04
CA PHE A 217 31.66 58.13 16.17
C PHE A 217 31.91 59.65 16.29
N ALA A 218 31.58 60.42 15.26
CA ALA A 218 31.69 61.88 15.25
C ALA A 218 30.40 62.59 15.70
N LEU A 219 29.28 61.85 15.77
CA LEU A 219 28.01 62.37 16.26
C LEU A 219 28.09 62.68 17.75
N ASN A 220 27.48 63.81 18.16
CA ASN A 220 27.31 64.14 19.57
C ASN A 220 26.08 63.44 20.17
N ASP A 221 25.94 63.47 21.48
CA ASP A 221 24.84 62.79 22.19
C ASP A 221 23.46 63.36 21.78
N GLU A 222 23.41 64.65 21.43
CA GLU A 222 22.20 65.32 20.92
C GLU A 222 21.80 64.88 19.51
N ASN A 223 22.69 64.28 18.71
CA ASN A 223 22.32 63.77 17.40
C ASN A 223 21.61 62.41 17.51
N LEU A 224 21.89 61.63 18.54
CA LEU A 224 21.40 60.25 18.72
C LEU A 224 20.13 60.23 19.57
N LYS A 225 18.99 60.60 18.96
CA LYS A 225 17.68 60.67 19.64
C LYS A 225 16.78 59.51 19.23
N CYS A 226 16.06 58.97 20.21
CA CYS A 226 14.89 58.11 19.98
C CYS A 226 13.60 58.94 20.04
N HIS A 227 12.50 58.44 19.47
CA HIS A 227 11.21 59.13 19.50
C HIS A 227 10.64 59.13 20.92
N ARG A 228 10.06 60.24 21.37
CA ARG A 228 9.32 60.32 22.64
C ARG A 228 7.90 59.77 22.45
N ALA A 229 7.41 59.00 23.43
CA ALA A 229 6.03 58.53 23.45
C ALA A 229 5.06 59.71 23.68
N ILE A 230 3.91 59.74 22.98
CA ILE A 230 2.92 60.82 23.09
C ILE A 230 1.67 60.27 23.84
N PRO A 231 1.21 60.91 24.94
CA PRO A 231 0.01 60.47 25.63
C PRO A 231 -1.26 60.77 24.82
N ILE A 232 -2.21 59.82 24.77
CA ILE A 232 -3.52 60.02 24.14
C ILE A 232 -4.65 59.86 25.16
N GLY A 233 -5.40 60.93 25.39
CA GLY A 233 -6.74 60.87 26.00
C GLY A 233 -6.80 60.34 27.44
N SER A 234 -7.95 60.50 28.07
CA SER A 234 -8.17 60.22 29.50
C SER A 234 -8.31 58.71 29.78
N GLN A 235 -7.22 57.97 29.63
CA GLN A 235 -6.86 56.75 30.37
C GLN A 235 -5.53 56.17 29.83
N ASN A 236 -4.42 56.56 30.47
CA ASN A 236 -3.21 55.74 30.65
C ASN A 236 -2.65 55.00 29.42
N SER A 237 -2.66 55.65 28.25
CA SER A 237 -2.25 55.03 26.99
C SER A 237 -1.31 55.95 26.19
N LEU A 238 -0.18 55.41 25.73
CA LEU A 238 0.83 56.10 24.92
C LEU A 238 0.74 55.67 23.44
N LEU A 239 0.62 56.61 22.50
CA LEU A 239 0.77 56.31 21.07
C LEU A 239 2.24 56.15 20.72
N LEU A 240 2.57 55.01 20.12
CA LEU A 240 3.83 54.81 19.44
C LEU A 240 3.62 55.17 17.97
N GLY A 241 4.39 56.15 17.46
CA GLY A 241 4.23 56.69 16.10
C GLY A 241 4.22 55.64 14.99
N SER A 242 3.80 56.02 13.78
CA SER A 242 3.35 55.18 12.66
C SER A 242 4.37 54.21 12.01
N ALA A 243 5.44 53.80 12.70
CA ALA A 243 6.37 52.79 12.22
C ALA A 243 5.98 51.39 12.74
N GLU A 244 6.00 50.38 11.85
CA GLU A 244 5.44 49.03 12.10
C GLU A 244 6.22 48.17 13.12
N ARG A 245 7.36 48.66 13.65
CA ARG A 245 8.04 48.06 14.80
C ARG A 245 8.79 49.13 15.61
N VAL A 246 8.52 49.17 16.91
CA VAL A 246 9.08 50.14 17.86
C VAL A 246 9.75 49.37 19.01
N ASP A 247 11.02 49.66 19.27
CA ASP A 247 11.81 49.09 20.35
C ASP A 247 11.85 50.09 21.52
N MET A 248 11.30 49.72 22.68
CA MET A 248 11.17 50.61 23.84
C MET A 248 12.49 50.67 24.61
N HIS A 249 13.20 51.79 24.52
CA HIS A 249 14.41 52.07 25.28
C HIS A 249 14.07 52.99 26.45
N ARG A 250 14.19 52.51 27.70
CA ARG A 250 14.15 53.36 28.90
C ARG A 250 15.54 53.39 29.52
N GLY A 251 15.96 54.54 30.02
CA GLY A 251 17.19 54.71 30.81
C GLY A 251 17.20 53.97 32.17
N ARG A 252 16.48 52.85 32.33
CA ARG A 252 16.51 51.88 33.46
C ARG A 252 16.21 50.46 32.97
N ASN A 253 16.83 49.47 33.65
CA ASN A 253 16.86 48.04 33.29
C ASN A 253 15.49 47.37 33.54
N LEU A 254 14.84 46.82 32.49
CA LEU A 254 13.51 46.19 32.56
C LEU A 254 13.54 44.65 32.64
N ASP A 255 14.73 44.04 32.62
CA ASP A 255 14.88 42.58 32.67
C ASP A 255 14.87 41.99 34.10
N GLU A 256 14.84 42.81 35.15
CA GLU A 256 14.95 42.32 36.55
C GLU A 256 13.64 42.29 37.36
N GLU A 257 12.53 42.88 36.88
CA GLU A 257 11.22 42.76 37.54
C GLU A 257 10.07 42.70 36.50
N TYR A 258 9.65 41.48 36.13
CA TYR A 258 8.41 41.27 35.37
C TYR A 258 7.28 40.91 36.33
N SER A 259 6.49 41.90 36.77
CA SER A 259 5.30 41.75 37.63
C SER A 259 3.96 41.87 36.88
N GLY A 260 3.95 42.24 35.58
CA GLY A 260 2.72 42.31 34.76
C GLY A 260 2.09 43.70 34.60
N GLU A 261 2.88 44.78 34.67
CA GLU A 261 2.38 46.17 34.75
C GLU A 261 2.19 46.93 33.42
N TYR A 262 2.40 46.31 32.25
CA TYR A 262 2.24 47.00 30.95
C TYR A 262 1.64 46.08 29.87
N GLU A 263 0.69 46.59 29.08
CA GLU A 263 0.01 45.84 28.01
C GLU A 263 0.08 46.59 26.66
N LEU A 264 0.57 45.91 25.60
CA LEU A 264 0.71 46.49 24.25
C LEU A 264 -0.47 46.08 23.37
N PHE A 265 -1.28 47.06 22.94
CA PHE A 265 -2.47 46.85 22.14
C PHE A 265 -2.17 46.84 20.64
N ALA A 266 -3.01 46.13 19.87
CA ALA A 266 -2.84 45.90 18.43
C ALA A 266 -2.89 47.17 17.54
N ASN A 267 -3.20 48.33 18.12
CA ASN A 267 -3.28 49.63 17.47
C ASN A 267 -2.06 50.53 17.75
N ASN A 268 -0.93 49.95 18.19
CA ASN A 268 0.31 50.67 18.58
C ASN A 268 0.14 51.60 19.80
N THR A 269 -0.80 51.28 20.70
CA THR A 269 -0.91 51.95 22.00
C THR A 269 -0.36 51.08 23.12
N LEU A 270 0.48 51.65 23.99
CA LEU A 270 0.97 51.01 25.21
C LEU A 270 0.17 51.53 26.40
N SER A 271 -0.45 50.65 27.20
CA SER A 271 -1.05 51.06 28.47
C SER A 271 -0.03 50.98 29.60
N VAL A 272 0.03 52.06 30.40
CA VAL A 272 1.02 52.30 31.44
C VAL A 272 0.29 52.63 32.74
N ASP A 273 0.75 52.11 33.88
CA ASP A 273 0.21 52.48 35.20
C ASP A 273 0.15 54.02 35.38
N PRO A 274 -0.95 54.58 35.94
CA PRO A 274 -1.11 56.04 36.12
C PRO A 274 -0.04 56.71 37.01
N THR A 275 0.78 55.95 37.73
CA THR A 275 1.80 56.45 38.67
C THR A 275 3.18 56.68 38.04
N GLU A 276 3.43 56.22 36.80
CA GLU A 276 4.72 56.29 36.10
C GLU A 276 4.90 57.58 35.27
N ASN A 277 6.13 58.11 35.17
CA ASN A 277 6.43 59.28 34.34
C ASN A 277 6.60 58.89 32.86
N TYR A 278 5.66 59.33 32.01
CA TYR A 278 5.63 59.04 30.58
C TYR A 278 6.91 59.46 29.81
N ASN A 279 7.68 60.42 30.32
CA ASN A 279 8.92 60.89 29.68
C ASN A 279 10.06 59.86 29.69
N ASP A 280 9.97 58.82 30.51
CA ASP A 280 11.00 57.79 30.61
C ASP A 280 10.91 56.74 29.49
N PHE A 281 9.84 56.74 28.68
CA PHE A 281 9.66 55.83 27.54
C PHE A 281 10.19 56.45 26.23
N GLN A 282 11.33 55.98 25.74
CA GLN A 282 11.85 56.33 24.41
C GLN A 282 11.73 55.15 23.45
N CYS A 283 11.62 55.44 22.16
CA CYS A 283 11.26 54.46 21.14
C CYS A 283 12.22 54.54 19.94
N ALA A 284 12.96 53.45 19.70
CA ALA A 284 13.78 53.25 18.52
C ALA A 284 12.96 52.55 17.41
N VAL A 285 13.23 52.87 16.14
CA VAL A 285 12.45 52.37 14.98
C VAL A 285 13.36 51.51 14.12
N ASP A 286 13.03 50.25 13.88
CA ASP A 286 13.78 49.40 12.95
C ASP A 286 13.23 49.52 11.52
N TYR A 287 14.09 49.75 10.52
CA TYR A 287 13.68 50.19 9.18
C TYR A 287 13.63 49.09 8.09
N TYR A 288 14.16 47.87 8.32
CA TYR A 288 14.28 46.81 7.29
C TYR A 288 13.44 45.52 7.46
N LEU A 289 12.35 45.51 8.22
CA LEU A 289 11.46 44.34 8.29
C LEU A 289 10.35 44.37 7.21
N HIS A 290 10.42 43.45 6.24
CA HIS A 290 9.44 43.34 5.14
C HIS A 290 7.99 43.06 5.63
N PRO A 291 6.94 43.60 4.98
CA PRO A 291 5.56 43.67 5.51
C PRO A 291 4.71 42.38 5.43
N SER A 292 5.31 41.21 5.20
CA SER A 292 4.55 39.93 5.16
C SER A 292 4.35 39.29 6.55
N ARG A 293 4.44 40.11 7.61
CA ARG A 293 4.25 39.73 9.02
C ARG A 293 3.24 40.64 9.70
N GLN A 294 1.97 40.53 9.32
CA GLN A 294 0.88 40.94 10.21
C GLN A 294 -0.05 39.75 10.47
N ARG A 295 -0.39 39.58 11.75
CA ARG A 295 -1.23 38.55 12.38
C ARG A 295 -0.58 37.19 12.65
N ARG A 296 0.28 37.17 13.67
CA ARG A 296 0.28 36.13 14.72
C ARG A 296 1.06 36.65 15.92
N GLN A 297 0.36 37.02 16.98
CA GLN A 297 1.00 37.06 18.30
C GLN A 297 1.48 35.64 18.63
N LEU A 298 2.72 35.58 19.12
CA LEU A 298 3.36 34.49 19.86
C LEU A 298 3.61 33.17 19.13
N GLN A 299 4.61 33.16 18.24
CA GLN A 299 5.51 32.02 18.05
C GLN A 299 6.89 32.57 17.69
N THR A 300 7.79 32.67 18.68
CA THR A 300 9.19 33.06 18.46
C THR A 300 9.78 32.23 17.32
N PRO A 301 10.47 32.87 16.33
CA PRO A 301 11.25 32.16 15.34
C PRO A 301 12.14 31.13 16.03
N SER A 302 11.94 29.86 15.74
CA SER A 302 12.56 28.79 16.52
C SER A 302 13.01 27.67 15.61
N ARG A 303 14.20 27.15 15.91
CA ARG A 303 14.77 26.00 15.19
C ARG A 303 13.97 24.73 15.50
N PRO A 304 14.05 23.72 14.62
CA PRO A 304 13.31 22.49 14.82
C PRO A 304 13.73 21.76 16.10
N LYS A 305 12.78 21.26 16.90
CA LYS A 305 13.05 20.43 18.09
C LYS A 305 12.11 19.21 18.14
N PHE A 306 12.68 18.05 18.46
CA PHE A 306 11.93 16.80 18.69
C PHE A 306 11.74 16.56 20.19
N LEU A 307 10.50 16.33 20.63
CA LEU A 307 10.23 15.88 22.00
C LEU A 307 10.13 14.36 22.13
N ILE A 308 9.66 13.68 21.07
CA ILE A 308 9.64 12.21 20.97
C ILE A 308 10.59 11.83 19.84
N LYS A 309 11.73 11.28 20.23
CA LYS A 309 12.74 10.72 19.32
C LYS A 309 12.41 9.25 19.03
N PRO A 310 12.80 8.73 17.85
CA PRO A 310 12.73 7.29 17.59
C PRO A 310 13.54 6.53 18.66
N LYS A 311 13.07 5.36 19.04
CA LYS A 311 13.71 4.48 20.03
C LYS A 311 14.23 3.23 19.36
N ASP A 312 15.30 2.68 19.92
CA ASP A 312 15.80 1.37 19.50
C ASP A 312 14.71 0.32 19.73
N GLN A 313 14.39 -0.42 18.68
CA GLN A 313 13.32 -1.40 18.71
C GLN A 313 13.58 -2.47 17.66
N SER A 314 13.29 -3.72 17.98
CA SER A 314 13.38 -4.81 17.02
C SER A 314 11.98 -5.29 16.63
N TYR A 315 11.83 -5.68 15.36
CA TYR A 315 10.58 -6.17 14.79
C TYR A 315 10.78 -7.57 14.21
N HIS A 316 9.73 -8.38 14.19
CA HIS A 316 9.78 -9.65 13.48
C HIS A 316 9.72 -9.41 11.98
N GLU A 317 10.49 -10.20 11.24
CA GLU A 317 10.47 -10.16 9.78
C GLU A 317 9.05 -10.44 9.24
N GLY A 318 8.60 -9.67 8.25
CA GLY A 318 7.23 -9.75 7.70
C GLY A 318 6.19 -8.84 8.37
N THR A 319 6.49 -8.26 9.55
CA THR A 319 5.53 -7.42 10.30
C THR A 319 5.57 -5.95 9.93
N ALA A 320 4.60 -5.16 10.39
CA ALA A 320 4.63 -3.71 10.27
C ALA A 320 5.53 -3.08 11.35
N ALA A 321 6.65 -2.48 10.95
CA ALA A 321 7.50 -1.70 11.84
C ALA A 321 7.06 -0.24 11.89
N ARG A 322 6.74 0.28 13.08
CA ARG A 322 6.24 1.65 13.26
C ARG A 322 7.24 2.52 13.99
N ILE A 323 7.94 3.37 13.26
CA ILE A 323 8.98 4.25 13.77
C ILE A 323 8.42 5.67 13.91
N VAL A 324 8.44 6.21 15.13
CA VAL A 324 7.79 7.48 15.47
C VAL A 324 8.81 8.57 15.78
N CYS A 325 8.62 9.75 15.20
CA CYS A 325 9.40 10.96 15.44
C CYS A 325 8.45 12.18 15.48
N GLN A 326 8.09 12.65 16.68
CA GLN A 326 7.00 13.62 16.89
C GLN A 326 7.31 14.68 17.96
N GLY A 327 6.63 15.83 17.92
CA GLY A 327 6.54 16.78 19.03
C GLY A 327 5.28 16.54 19.89
N ARG A 328 5.40 16.67 21.23
CA ARG A 328 4.25 16.80 22.17
C ARG A 328 4.28 18.15 22.87
N SER A 329 3.15 18.85 22.96
CA SER A 329 3.08 20.15 23.69
C SER A 329 3.33 19.93 25.19
N PRO A 330 4.03 20.84 25.90
CA PRO A 330 3.92 20.91 27.34
C PRO A 330 2.48 21.29 27.67
N SER A 331 1.83 20.49 28.50
CA SER A 331 0.51 20.77 29.05
C SER A 331 0.67 21.76 30.21
N PHE A 332 0.06 22.95 30.09
CA PHE A 332 -0.24 23.78 31.24
C PHE A 332 -1.74 24.17 31.20
N TYR A 333 -2.43 23.64 32.22
CA TYR A 333 -3.77 23.82 32.78
C TYR A 333 -5.06 23.97 31.93
N GLN A 334 -5.97 23.03 32.28
CA GLN A 334 -7.44 23.08 32.38
C GLN A 334 -8.36 22.92 31.14
N TYR A 335 -9.12 21.81 31.20
CA TYR A 335 -10.28 21.37 30.39
C TYR A 335 -10.06 20.96 28.92
N PRO A 336 -10.77 19.92 28.42
CA PRO A 336 -10.19 18.86 27.61
C PRO A 336 -10.05 19.26 26.14
N PRO A 337 -8.83 19.43 25.59
CA PRO A 337 -8.65 19.69 24.17
C PRO A 337 -8.48 18.36 23.42
N LYS A 338 -9.30 18.17 22.38
CA LYS A 338 -9.10 17.19 21.31
C LYS A 338 -7.63 17.22 20.84
N ARG A 339 -6.92 16.10 21.02
CA ARG A 339 -5.52 15.95 20.61
C ARG A 339 -5.40 15.80 19.09
N LEU A 340 -4.98 16.86 18.39
CA LEU A 340 -4.36 16.74 17.06
C LEU A 340 -2.85 16.56 17.24
N PRO A 341 -2.19 15.54 16.66
CA PRO A 341 -0.73 15.48 16.62
C PRO A 341 -0.18 16.57 15.69
N ILE A 342 0.50 17.56 16.26
CA ILE A 342 1.21 18.63 15.55
C ILE A 342 2.66 18.17 15.28
N LYS A 343 3.28 18.73 14.23
CA LYS A 343 4.62 18.46 13.68
C LYS A 343 5.74 18.62 14.73
N ALA A 344 6.99 18.31 14.36
CA ALA A 344 8.16 18.76 15.13
C ALA A 344 8.06 20.27 15.41
N PHE A 345 8.46 20.71 16.61
CA PHE A 345 8.35 22.12 17.01
C PHE A 345 9.35 22.96 16.23
N GLY A 346 9.02 24.21 15.92
CA GLY A 346 9.87 25.13 15.17
C GLY A 346 9.03 26.06 14.28
N HIS A 347 9.43 27.33 14.17
CA HIS A 347 8.68 28.37 13.46
C HIS A 347 9.57 29.07 12.43
N PRO A 348 9.33 28.90 11.11
CA PRO A 348 8.18 28.26 10.49
C PRO A 348 8.20 26.75 10.70
N THR A 349 7.04 26.17 10.48
CA THR A 349 6.82 24.75 10.66
C THR A 349 7.84 23.88 9.89
N PRO A 350 8.59 22.99 10.56
CA PRO A 350 9.63 22.23 9.91
C PRO A 350 9.09 21.11 9.00
N LYS A 351 9.85 20.82 7.95
CA LYS A 351 9.65 19.68 7.03
C LYS A 351 10.41 18.48 7.56
N ILE A 352 9.72 17.34 7.74
CA ILE A 352 10.31 16.09 8.23
C ILE A 352 10.78 15.22 7.06
N LYS A 353 11.96 14.61 7.20
CA LYS A 353 12.58 13.65 6.28
C LYS A 353 13.07 12.43 7.07
N TRP A 354 13.05 11.25 6.46
CA TRP A 354 13.55 10.00 7.05
C TRP A 354 14.74 9.46 6.27
N PHE A 355 15.66 8.83 6.98
CA PHE A 355 16.87 8.22 6.47
C PHE A 355 17.09 6.84 7.12
N PHE A 356 17.67 5.90 6.40
CA PHE A 356 18.10 4.61 6.95
C PHE A 356 19.49 4.28 6.42
N GLY A 357 20.43 3.89 7.29
CA GLY A 357 21.82 3.66 6.89
C GLY A 357 22.47 4.88 6.20
N GLY A 358 22.00 6.10 6.51
CA GLY A 358 22.44 7.35 5.87
C GLY A 358 21.80 7.69 4.52
N ARG A 359 20.91 6.84 3.97
CA ARG A 359 20.18 7.08 2.72
C ARG A 359 18.78 7.62 2.97
N LYS A 360 18.35 8.63 2.22
CA LYS A 360 17.02 9.27 2.37
C LYS A 360 15.92 8.37 1.78
N PHE A 361 14.80 8.20 2.49
CA PHE A 361 13.60 7.55 1.94
C PHE A 361 12.77 8.52 1.11
N ASN A 362 12.25 8.01 0.01
CA ASN A 362 11.10 8.57 -0.67
C ASN A 362 9.89 7.66 -0.45
N PHE A 363 8.69 8.15 -0.78
CA PHE A 363 7.46 7.38 -0.64
C PHE A 363 7.52 6.12 -1.52
N SER A 364 7.17 4.97 -0.95
CA SER A 364 6.92 3.73 -1.68
C SER A 364 5.80 2.96 -0.99
N ARG A 365 5.17 2.00 -1.68
CA ARG A 365 4.05 1.21 -1.11
C ARG A 365 4.47 0.38 0.12
N LYS A 366 5.75 0.01 0.23
CA LYS A 366 6.38 -0.61 1.42
C LYS A 366 6.60 0.35 2.60
N HIS A 367 6.81 1.65 2.32
CA HIS A 367 7.15 2.68 3.30
C HIS A 367 6.04 3.72 3.38
N GLU A 368 5.06 3.45 4.22
CA GLU A 368 3.95 4.36 4.44
C GLU A 368 4.37 5.47 5.41
N PHE A 369 4.12 6.71 5.01
CA PHE A 369 4.26 7.86 5.88
C PHE A 369 2.88 8.32 6.30
N SER A 370 2.70 8.58 7.60
CA SER A 370 1.56 9.38 8.07
C SER A 370 1.44 10.68 7.25
N ASN A 371 0.24 11.28 7.13
CA ASN A 371 -0.03 12.51 6.35
C ASN A 371 0.94 13.68 6.63
N ARG A 372 1.69 13.63 7.75
CA ARG A 372 2.67 14.64 8.19
C ARG A 372 4.12 14.13 8.27
N LYS A 373 4.40 12.91 7.81
CA LYS A 373 5.71 12.23 7.81
C LYS A 373 6.37 12.13 9.19
N THR A 374 5.61 12.22 10.27
CA THR A 374 6.07 12.06 11.66
C THR A 374 6.19 10.60 12.09
N THR A 375 5.56 9.70 11.35
CA THR A 375 5.64 8.26 11.54
C THR A 375 5.99 7.63 10.20
N LEU A 376 6.99 6.76 10.23
CA LEU A 376 7.36 5.84 9.15
C LEU A 376 6.83 4.45 9.54
N ILE A 377 6.02 3.86 8.67
CA ILE A 377 5.55 2.49 8.80
C ILE A 377 6.21 1.69 7.67
N ILE A 378 6.96 0.64 8.02
CA ILE A 378 7.61 -0.26 7.07
C ILE A 378 6.84 -1.58 7.12
N THR A 379 6.20 -1.97 6.02
CA THR A 379 5.45 -3.23 5.96
C THR A 379 5.63 -3.88 4.59
N PRO A 380 6.13 -5.13 4.51
CA PRO A 380 6.71 -5.91 5.59
C PRO A 380 8.09 -5.38 5.99
N PHE A 381 8.45 -5.48 7.26
CA PHE A 381 9.80 -5.23 7.76
C PHE A 381 10.70 -6.43 7.48
N LEU A 382 11.81 -6.24 6.76
CA LEU A 382 12.74 -7.29 6.31
C LEU A 382 14.17 -7.01 6.80
N GLU A 383 15.10 -7.95 6.64
CA GLU A 383 16.50 -7.81 7.09
C GLU A 383 17.20 -6.57 6.51
N ILE A 384 16.90 -6.27 5.26
CA ILE A 384 17.39 -5.06 4.59
C ILE A 384 16.84 -3.75 5.18
N ASP A 385 15.74 -3.82 5.92
CA ASP A 385 15.15 -2.69 6.64
C ASP A 385 15.64 -2.61 8.09
N ALA A 386 16.64 -3.40 8.49
CA ALA A 386 17.32 -3.38 9.79
C ALA A 386 18.64 -2.59 9.73
N GLY A 387 18.91 -1.78 10.77
CA GLY A 387 19.90 -0.70 10.70
C GLY A 387 19.47 0.63 11.32
N ARG A 388 20.29 1.66 11.10
CA ARG A 388 20.12 2.98 11.73
C ARG A 388 19.08 3.81 11.00
N CYS A 389 17.92 4.03 11.62
CA CYS A 389 16.88 4.93 11.15
C CYS A 389 17.04 6.33 11.75
N THR A 390 17.06 7.38 10.93
CA THR A 390 17.22 8.79 11.32
C THR A 390 16.10 9.65 10.76
N CYS A 391 15.38 10.39 11.60
CA CYS A 391 14.48 11.45 11.17
C CYS A 391 15.16 12.82 11.27
N THR A 392 14.92 13.70 10.30
CA THR A 392 15.37 15.09 10.33
C THR A 392 14.20 16.05 10.14
N ALA A 393 14.21 17.18 10.84
CA ALA A 393 13.20 18.24 10.73
C ALA A 393 13.90 19.55 10.35
N GLU A 394 13.45 20.23 9.31
CA GLU A 394 14.14 21.39 8.73
C GLU A 394 13.18 22.57 8.50
N ASN A 395 13.56 23.77 8.94
CA ASN A 395 12.90 25.02 8.60
C ASN A 395 13.94 26.09 8.20
N VAL A 396 13.49 27.31 7.90
CA VAL A 396 14.39 28.40 7.46
C VAL A 396 15.34 28.89 8.56
N PHE A 397 15.12 28.50 9.83
CA PHE A 397 15.93 28.87 10.98
C PHE A 397 16.90 27.76 11.42
N GLY A 398 16.74 26.53 10.93
CA GLY A 398 17.73 25.45 11.09
C GLY A 398 17.13 24.06 10.92
N PHE A 399 17.83 23.04 11.41
CA PHE A 399 17.34 21.65 11.41
C PHE A 399 17.68 20.91 12.70
N SER A 400 16.95 19.83 12.98
CA SER A 400 17.24 18.86 14.04
C SER A 400 17.20 17.44 13.50
N GLU A 401 17.97 16.54 14.11
CA GLU A 401 17.99 15.11 13.77
C GLU A 401 17.83 14.22 15.01
N ALA A 402 17.28 13.03 14.81
CA ALA A 402 17.22 11.99 15.84
C ALA A 402 17.28 10.60 15.19
N SER A 403 18.01 9.67 15.80
CA SER A 403 18.25 8.33 15.26
C SER A 403 17.92 7.21 16.25
N ALA A 404 17.61 6.03 15.72
CA ALA A 404 17.46 4.77 16.46
C ALA A 404 17.99 3.59 15.64
N MET A 405 18.45 2.53 16.31
CA MET A 405 18.73 1.23 15.70
C MET A 405 17.47 0.37 15.67
N ILE A 406 17.09 -0.04 14.46
CA ILE A 406 15.98 -0.97 14.26
C ILE A 406 16.55 -2.35 13.95
N GLY A 407 16.26 -3.33 14.80
CA GLY A 407 16.78 -4.69 14.66
C GLY A 407 15.73 -5.68 14.16
N ILE A 408 16.17 -6.88 13.80
CA ILE A 408 15.30 -8.03 13.57
C ILE A 408 15.21 -8.90 14.81
N LEU A 409 14.00 -9.33 15.13
CA LEU A 409 13.76 -10.42 16.05
C LEU A 409 13.72 -11.75 15.27
N PRO A 410 14.48 -12.77 15.70
CA PRO A 410 14.40 -14.09 15.10
C PRO A 410 12.98 -14.65 15.24
N SER A 411 12.44 -15.09 14.10
CA SER A 411 11.11 -15.64 13.96
C SER A 411 11.17 -17.17 14.10
N VAL A 412 10.34 -17.73 14.98
CA VAL A 412 10.25 -19.18 15.25
C VAL A 412 8.82 -19.63 14.96
N PRO A 413 8.58 -20.61 14.07
CA PRO A 413 7.23 -21.12 13.80
C PRO A 413 6.61 -21.69 15.08
N SER A 414 5.28 -21.65 15.14
CA SER A 414 4.56 -22.18 16.30
C SER A 414 4.80 -23.69 16.47
N GLN A 415 5.30 -24.09 17.63
CA GLN A 415 5.51 -25.47 18.03
C GLN A 415 4.69 -25.78 19.28
N ILE A 416 3.82 -26.80 19.20
CA ILE A 416 3.06 -27.26 20.35
C ILE A 416 4.02 -27.99 21.31
N THR A 417 4.04 -27.56 22.57
CA THR A 417 4.89 -28.10 23.65
C THR A 417 4.10 -28.93 24.64
N ASP A 418 2.78 -28.73 24.70
CA ASP A 418 1.86 -29.54 25.49
C ASP A 418 0.67 -29.87 24.60
N GLU A 419 0.56 -31.12 24.19
CA GLU A 419 -0.51 -31.60 23.33
C GLU A 419 -1.74 -31.99 24.16
N PRO A 420 -2.97 -31.77 23.63
CA PRO A 420 -4.17 -32.21 24.29
C PRO A 420 -4.19 -33.74 24.39
N LYS A 421 -4.68 -34.27 25.53
CA LYS A 421 -4.76 -35.71 25.77
C LYS A 421 -6.17 -36.22 25.57
N SER A 422 -6.30 -37.33 24.84
CA SER A 422 -7.57 -38.03 24.69
C SER A 422 -8.13 -38.48 26.05
N ALA A 423 -9.46 -38.44 26.22
CA ALA A 423 -10.13 -38.75 27.47
C ALA A 423 -11.44 -39.51 27.24
N THR A 424 -11.85 -40.28 28.25
CA THR A 424 -13.18 -40.89 28.34
C THR A 424 -13.88 -40.33 29.56
N ALA A 425 -15.12 -39.86 29.39
CA ALA A 425 -15.85 -39.14 30.42
C ALA A 425 -17.29 -39.68 30.56
N SER A 426 -17.84 -39.66 31.77
CA SER A 426 -19.26 -40.01 31.97
C SER A 426 -20.15 -38.82 31.62
N GLU A 427 -21.33 -39.09 31.06
CA GLU A 427 -22.32 -38.04 30.79
C GLU A 427 -22.63 -37.22 32.07
N GLY A 428 -22.58 -35.88 31.96
CA GLY A 428 -22.72 -34.94 33.06
C GLY A 428 -21.42 -34.50 33.75
N SER A 429 -20.27 -35.12 33.44
CA SER A 429 -18.96 -34.74 34.02
C SER A 429 -18.35 -33.49 33.37
N MET A 430 -17.29 -32.94 33.98
CA MET A 430 -16.51 -31.83 33.42
C MET A 430 -15.19 -32.35 32.84
N VAL A 431 -14.84 -31.92 31.63
CA VAL A 431 -13.60 -32.32 30.94
C VAL A 431 -12.77 -31.07 30.62
N VAL A 432 -11.45 -31.16 30.83
CA VAL A 432 -10.50 -30.07 30.54
C VAL A 432 -9.41 -30.58 29.62
N LEU A 433 -9.30 -29.97 28.43
CA LEU A 433 -8.23 -30.22 27.48
C LEU A 433 -7.25 -29.05 27.51
N ARG A 434 -5.95 -29.35 27.51
CA ARG A 434 -4.87 -28.35 27.58
C ARG A 434 -4.04 -28.41 26.31
N CYS A 435 -3.63 -27.24 25.85
CA CYS A 435 -2.71 -27.11 24.74
C CYS A 435 -1.80 -25.91 24.97
N ARG A 436 -0.50 -26.08 24.84
CA ARG A 436 0.47 -24.97 24.92
C ARG A 436 1.40 -25.01 23.73
N ALA A 437 1.75 -23.84 23.23
CA ALA A 437 2.66 -23.70 22.12
C ALA A 437 3.66 -22.58 22.38
N VAL A 438 4.86 -22.77 21.86
CA VAL A 438 5.94 -21.79 21.82
C VAL A 438 6.13 -21.34 20.39
N GLY A 439 6.43 -20.07 20.19
CA GLY A 439 6.61 -19.46 18.89
C GLY A 439 7.00 -18.00 19.05
N SER A 440 7.67 -17.44 18.06
CA SER A 440 8.14 -16.06 18.05
C SER A 440 7.74 -15.44 16.71
N PRO A 441 6.71 -14.56 16.63
CA PRO A 441 5.88 -14.02 17.72
C PRO A 441 5.04 -15.08 18.46
N GLN A 442 4.55 -14.74 19.66
CA GLN A 442 3.78 -15.64 20.51
C GLN A 442 2.61 -16.29 19.75
N SER A 443 2.53 -17.62 19.82
CA SER A 443 1.51 -18.41 19.14
C SER A 443 0.11 -18.12 19.68
N THR A 444 -0.85 -17.95 18.78
CA THR A 444 -2.28 -17.91 19.11
C THR A 444 -2.84 -19.32 19.04
N ILE A 445 -3.55 -19.75 20.09
CA ILE A 445 -4.15 -21.08 20.18
C ILE A 445 -5.66 -20.99 19.94
N THR A 446 -6.18 -21.87 19.10
CA THR A 446 -7.61 -22.01 18.81
C THR A 446 -8.02 -23.48 18.89
N TRP A 447 -9.25 -23.75 19.31
CA TRP A 447 -9.78 -25.10 19.44
C TRP A 447 -10.88 -25.38 18.43
N ALA A 448 -10.92 -26.62 17.93
CA ALA A 448 -12.00 -27.13 17.12
C ALA A 448 -12.49 -28.48 17.67
N LEU A 449 -13.80 -28.73 17.58
CA LEU A 449 -14.40 -30.04 17.82
C LEU A 449 -14.88 -30.61 16.49
N ASN A 450 -14.35 -31.77 16.09
CA ASN A 450 -14.66 -32.42 14.81
C ASN A 450 -14.51 -31.44 13.62
N GLY A 451 -13.41 -30.66 13.62
CA GLY A 451 -13.13 -29.65 12.59
C GLY A 451 -13.91 -28.34 12.70
N LYS A 452 -14.88 -28.21 13.63
CA LYS A 452 -15.65 -26.97 13.86
C LYS A 452 -15.02 -26.12 14.95
N ASN A 453 -14.61 -24.89 14.62
CA ASN A 453 -14.08 -23.94 15.60
C ASN A 453 -15.04 -23.75 16.79
N ILE A 454 -14.46 -23.81 17.99
CA ILE A 454 -15.13 -23.52 19.25
C ILE A 454 -14.87 -22.03 19.53
N PRO A 455 -15.88 -21.14 19.45
CA PRO A 455 -15.71 -19.76 19.85
C PRO A 455 -15.51 -19.71 21.38
N ILE A 456 -14.99 -18.58 21.88
CA ILE A 456 -14.56 -18.41 23.29
C ILE A 456 -15.60 -18.93 24.30
N VAL A 457 -16.89 -18.76 24.00
CA VAL A 457 -18.00 -19.40 24.72
C VAL A 457 -19.00 -19.98 23.73
N LYS A 458 -19.36 -21.26 23.87
CA LYS A 458 -20.41 -21.92 23.08
C LYS A 458 -21.09 -23.02 23.88
N GLY A 459 -22.34 -22.78 24.30
CA GLY A 459 -23.09 -23.79 25.06
C GLY A 459 -22.36 -24.12 26.36
N ASN A 460 -21.96 -25.38 26.52
CA ASN A 460 -21.18 -25.89 27.65
C ASN A 460 -19.64 -25.81 27.49
N GLN A 461 -19.16 -25.25 26.38
CA GLN A 461 -17.75 -25.21 26.01
C GLN A 461 -17.19 -23.80 26.28
N THR A 462 -16.09 -23.72 27.02
CA THR A 462 -15.44 -22.46 27.41
C THR A 462 -13.94 -22.54 27.13
N VAL A 463 -13.43 -21.61 26.33
CA VAL A 463 -11.99 -21.50 26.02
C VAL A 463 -11.39 -20.40 26.90
N SER A 464 -10.23 -20.66 27.49
CA SER A 464 -9.49 -19.66 28.27
C SER A 464 -9.09 -18.46 27.40
N ALA A 465 -8.88 -17.30 28.02
CA ALA A 465 -8.57 -16.05 27.30
C ALA A 465 -7.28 -16.12 26.47
N ASP A 466 -6.34 -16.97 26.87
CA ASP A 466 -5.06 -17.25 26.18
C ASP A 466 -5.15 -18.43 25.20
N GLY A 467 -6.32 -19.07 25.08
CA GLY A 467 -6.55 -20.22 24.21
C GLY A 467 -5.95 -21.53 24.71
N THR A 468 -5.23 -21.56 25.83
CA THR A 468 -4.47 -22.74 26.27
C THR A 468 -5.33 -23.86 26.86
N THR A 469 -6.56 -23.56 27.27
CA THR A 469 -7.43 -24.50 27.97
C THR A 469 -8.84 -24.47 27.39
N LEU A 470 -9.37 -25.64 27.05
CA LEU A 470 -10.77 -25.85 26.69
C LEU A 470 -11.46 -26.63 27.82
N THR A 471 -12.51 -26.04 28.38
CA THR A 471 -13.33 -26.65 29.43
C THR A 471 -14.71 -27.00 28.90
N LEU A 472 -15.14 -28.23 29.11
CA LEU A 472 -16.45 -28.76 28.76
C LEU A 472 -17.21 -29.05 30.06
N ALA A 473 -18.31 -28.35 30.33
CA ALA A 473 -19.10 -28.53 31.55
C ALA A 473 -20.34 -29.40 31.30
N GLY A 474 -20.57 -30.47 32.07
CA GLY A 474 -21.76 -31.30 31.87
C GLY A 474 -21.76 -31.96 30.48
N VAL A 475 -20.70 -32.72 30.17
CA VAL A 475 -20.52 -33.34 28.85
C VAL A 475 -21.69 -34.26 28.51
N THR A 476 -22.19 -34.18 27.30
CA THR A 476 -23.25 -35.05 26.77
C THR A 476 -22.70 -35.99 25.70
N LYS A 477 -23.48 -36.98 25.26
CA LYS A 477 -23.07 -37.83 24.13
C LYS A 477 -22.71 -37.01 22.87
N ALA A 478 -23.29 -35.83 22.68
CA ALA A 478 -23.02 -34.93 21.57
C ALA A 478 -21.66 -34.22 21.64
N ASP A 479 -21.00 -34.22 22.81
CA ASP A 479 -19.66 -33.63 23.01
C ASP A 479 -18.52 -34.60 22.67
N SER A 480 -18.86 -35.87 22.34
CA SER A 480 -17.87 -36.85 21.87
C SER A 480 -17.33 -36.46 20.49
N GLY A 481 -16.02 -36.62 20.29
CA GLY A 481 -15.36 -36.23 19.06
C GLY A 481 -13.88 -35.94 19.23
N VAL A 482 -13.23 -35.56 18.14
CA VAL A 482 -11.83 -35.16 18.12
C VAL A 482 -11.74 -33.66 18.36
N TYR A 483 -11.06 -33.28 19.43
CA TYR A 483 -10.73 -31.91 19.77
C TYR A 483 -9.33 -31.58 19.24
N THR A 484 -9.26 -30.66 18.28
CA THR A 484 -8.01 -30.19 17.68
C THR A 484 -7.60 -28.87 18.32
N CYS A 485 -6.41 -28.83 18.90
CA CYS A 485 -5.71 -27.60 19.22
C CYS A 485 -4.93 -27.13 17.99
N MET A 486 -5.06 -25.85 17.63
CA MET A 486 -4.30 -25.22 16.56
C MET A 486 -3.53 -24.03 17.12
N ALA A 487 -2.21 -24.10 17.08
CA ALA A 487 -1.33 -23.02 17.49
C ALA A 487 -0.63 -22.40 16.29
N GLY A 488 -0.78 -21.09 16.07
CA GLY A 488 -0.19 -20.41 14.91
C GLY A 488 0.33 -19.02 15.21
N ASN A 489 1.40 -18.65 14.51
CA ASN A 489 1.86 -17.27 14.41
C ASN A 489 2.09 -16.92 12.92
N ILE A 490 2.60 -15.72 12.64
CA ILE A 490 2.86 -15.24 11.28
C ILE A 490 3.89 -16.09 10.50
N VAL A 491 4.66 -16.93 11.20
CA VAL A 491 5.79 -17.71 10.65
C VAL A 491 5.32 -19.12 10.26
N GLY A 492 4.37 -19.68 11.00
CA GLY A 492 3.83 -21.01 10.74
C GLY A 492 2.81 -21.44 11.80
N SER A 493 2.14 -22.54 11.54
CA SER A 493 1.16 -23.13 12.46
C SER A 493 1.35 -24.62 12.63
N MET A 494 1.00 -25.13 13.81
CA MET A 494 1.02 -26.54 14.18
C MET A 494 -0.32 -26.92 14.81
N THR A 495 -0.70 -28.18 14.69
CA THR A 495 -1.96 -28.72 15.22
C THR A 495 -1.73 -30.00 15.99
N ALA A 496 -2.53 -30.25 17.03
CA ALA A 496 -2.51 -31.49 17.82
C ALA A 496 -3.94 -31.90 18.22
N ASP A 497 -4.21 -33.20 18.23
CA ASP A 497 -5.57 -33.76 18.37
C ASP A 497 -5.75 -34.59 19.65
N ALA A 498 -6.96 -34.54 20.22
CA ALA A 498 -7.38 -35.36 21.35
C ALA A 498 -8.81 -35.90 21.17
N GLY A 499 -9.01 -37.21 21.26
CA GLY A 499 -10.34 -37.81 21.22
C GLY A 499 -11.05 -37.76 22.57
N LEU A 500 -12.32 -37.35 22.59
CA LEU A 500 -13.21 -37.47 23.75
C LEU A 500 -14.30 -38.51 23.47
N THR A 501 -14.42 -39.50 24.36
CA THR A 501 -15.52 -40.49 24.32
C THR A 501 -16.41 -40.32 25.55
N VAL A 502 -17.71 -40.09 25.35
CA VAL A 502 -18.67 -39.97 26.48
C VAL A 502 -19.46 -41.27 26.67
N ALA A 503 -19.30 -41.90 27.83
CA ALA A 503 -20.02 -43.11 28.21
C ALA A 503 -21.36 -42.79 28.89
N ALA A 504 -22.40 -43.55 28.55
CA ALA A 504 -23.75 -43.36 29.07
C ALA A 504 -23.80 -43.62 30.59
N SER A 505 -24.35 -42.66 31.33
CA SER A 505 -24.64 -42.80 32.76
C SER A 505 -26.06 -43.36 32.95
N SER A 506 -26.18 -44.46 33.70
CA SER A 506 -27.44 -45.10 34.04
C SER A 506 -28.10 -44.45 35.26
N PHE A 507 -28.88 -43.36 35.14
CA PHE A 507 -29.93 -43.01 36.12
C PHE A 507 -30.98 -42.03 35.53
N LYS A 508 -32.23 -42.19 35.99
CA LYS A 508 -33.50 -41.66 35.44
C LYS A 508 -33.73 -40.15 35.70
N HIS A 509 -34.41 -39.51 34.74
CA HIS A 509 -34.91 -38.12 34.75
C HIS A 509 -35.82 -37.77 35.94
N PRO A 510 -35.96 -36.46 36.25
CA PRO A 510 -37.22 -35.79 35.90
C PRO A 510 -37.11 -34.35 35.35
N THR A 511 -37.94 -34.12 34.32
CA THR A 511 -38.80 -32.97 33.97
C THR A 511 -38.28 -31.55 33.71
N ASN A 512 -38.68 -31.08 32.53
CA ASN A 512 -38.66 -29.73 31.94
C ASN A 512 -39.16 -28.58 32.83
N THR A 513 -38.50 -27.42 32.68
CA THR A 513 -39.17 -26.13 32.48
C THR A 513 -38.39 -25.29 31.46
N HIS A 514 -38.99 -25.01 30.30
CA HIS A 514 -38.48 -24.07 29.31
C HIS A 514 -38.75 -22.63 29.75
N GLN A 515 -37.70 -21.82 29.89
CA GLN A 515 -37.81 -20.36 29.79
C GLN A 515 -37.18 -19.89 28.46
N LYS A 516 -37.95 -19.12 27.69
CA LYS A 516 -37.51 -18.47 26.44
C LYS A 516 -36.51 -17.34 26.77
N PRO A 517 -35.40 -17.17 26.02
CA PRO A 517 -34.68 -15.91 26.01
C PRO A 517 -35.42 -14.91 25.13
N GLN A 518 -35.91 -13.82 25.71
CA GLN A 518 -36.32 -12.63 24.94
C GLN A 518 -35.08 -11.99 24.32
N ALA A 519 -35.08 -11.85 22.99
CA ALA A 519 -34.09 -11.06 22.27
C ALA A 519 -34.34 -9.56 22.56
N ARG A 520 -33.41 -8.93 23.28
CA ARG A 520 -33.41 -7.49 23.51
C ARG A 520 -32.98 -6.80 22.20
N LYS A 521 -33.89 -6.06 21.55
CA LYS A 521 -33.53 -5.15 20.44
C LYS A 521 -32.60 -4.07 21.00
N GLN A 522 -31.32 -4.15 20.70
CA GLN A 522 -30.37 -3.08 21.02
C GLN A 522 -30.52 -1.99 19.96
N LYS A 523 -31.06 -0.84 20.35
CA LYS A 523 -31.06 0.39 19.54
C LYS A 523 -29.62 0.92 19.53
N LEU A 524 -28.99 0.98 18.36
CA LEU A 524 -27.65 1.56 18.21
C LEU A 524 -27.71 3.07 18.47
N SER A 525 -26.81 3.55 19.33
CA SER A 525 -26.61 4.98 19.60
C SER A 525 -25.91 5.68 18.42
N PRO A 526 -26.17 6.99 18.20
CA PRO A 526 -25.55 7.74 17.10
C PRO A 526 -24.01 7.82 17.26
N ILE A 527 -23.30 7.75 16.13
CA ILE A 527 -21.84 7.79 16.07
C ILE A 527 -21.37 9.21 16.40
N THR A 528 -20.67 9.38 17.53
CA THR A 528 -20.26 10.71 18.01
C THR A 528 -18.77 11.03 17.79
N SER A 529 -17.96 10.07 17.30
CA SER A 529 -16.54 10.30 17.04
C SER A 529 -15.90 9.35 16.00
N PRO A 530 -14.78 9.76 15.36
CA PRO A 530 -14.00 8.90 14.46
C PRO A 530 -13.47 7.62 15.11
N HIS A 531 -13.27 7.60 16.43
CA HIS A 531 -12.82 6.41 17.15
C HIS A 531 -13.95 5.37 17.30
N GLU A 532 -15.21 5.80 17.39
CA GLU A 532 -16.36 4.88 17.35
C GLU A 532 -16.60 4.34 15.94
N LEU A 533 -16.36 5.16 14.91
CA LEU A 533 -16.30 4.72 13.52
C LEU A 533 -15.21 3.65 13.32
N LEU A 534 -14.01 3.84 13.89
CA LEU A 534 -12.89 2.86 13.89
C LEU A 534 -13.17 1.55 14.64
N LYS A 535 -14.05 1.55 15.65
CA LYS A 535 -14.52 0.31 16.28
C LYS A 535 -15.40 -0.52 15.33
N TRP A 536 -16.11 0.13 14.41
CA TRP A 536 -16.91 -0.54 13.36
C TRP A 536 -16.03 -1.05 12.20
N PHE A 537 -14.79 -0.57 12.08
CA PHE A 537 -13.81 -0.96 11.05
C PHE A 537 -12.94 -2.19 11.42
N ARG A 538 -13.17 -2.87 12.55
CA ARG A 538 -12.39 -4.08 12.91
C ARG A 538 -13.02 -5.37 12.40
N PHE A 539 -12.90 -5.67 11.10
CA PHE A 539 -13.09 -7.03 10.57
C PHE A 539 -12.21 -7.33 9.33
N VAL A 540 -11.84 -8.60 9.20
CA VAL A 540 -10.95 -9.18 8.19
C VAL A 540 -11.71 -9.38 6.86
N THR A 541 -11.38 -8.58 5.84
CA THR A 541 -11.79 -8.79 4.45
C THR A 541 -10.65 -8.44 3.48
N SER A 542 -10.71 -8.95 2.24
CA SER A 542 -9.80 -8.62 1.13
C SER A 542 -9.90 -7.13 0.72
N ALA A 543 -8.88 -6.62 0.02
CA ALA A 543 -8.80 -5.19 -0.38
C ALA A 543 -10.07 -4.70 -1.11
N ALA A 544 -10.61 -5.48 -2.06
CA ALA A 544 -11.86 -5.14 -2.77
C ALA A 544 -13.10 -5.13 -1.85
N GLY A 545 -13.17 -6.02 -0.86
CA GLY A 545 -14.23 -6.02 0.16
C GLY A 545 -14.14 -4.80 1.09
N ARG A 546 -12.92 -4.37 1.43
CA ARG A 546 -12.66 -3.12 2.16
C ARG A 546 -13.09 -1.90 1.32
N LEU A 547 -12.70 -1.83 0.04
CA LEU A 547 -13.05 -0.73 -0.88
C LEU A 547 -14.57 -0.61 -1.08
N SER A 548 -15.25 -1.73 -1.33
CA SER A 548 -16.72 -1.79 -1.45
C SER A 548 -17.41 -1.31 -0.16
N ARG A 549 -16.89 -1.72 1.01
CA ARG A 549 -17.43 -1.37 2.32
C ARG A 549 -17.18 0.09 2.75
N VAL A 550 -16.00 0.65 2.47
CA VAL A 550 -15.72 2.06 2.76
C VAL A 550 -16.61 2.96 1.89
N ARG A 551 -16.89 2.56 0.64
CA ARG A 551 -17.84 3.29 -0.24
C ARG A 551 -19.24 3.34 0.38
N GLU A 552 -19.73 2.24 0.93
CA GLU A 552 -21.04 2.21 1.60
C GLU A 552 -21.11 3.16 2.79
N ILE A 553 -20.07 3.18 3.62
CA ILE A 553 -20.00 4.07 4.79
C ILE A 553 -20.00 5.54 4.33
N TYR A 554 -19.26 5.86 3.26
CA TYR A 554 -19.29 7.18 2.62
C TYR A 554 -20.70 7.57 2.15
N ALA A 555 -21.38 6.66 1.44
CA ALA A 555 -22.73 6.88 0.92
C ALA A 555 -23.77 7.11 2.02
N GLU A 556 -23.73 6.33 3.11
CA GLU A 556 -24.63 6.51 4.27
C GLU A 556 -24.41 7.84 4.99
N SER A 557 -23.17 8.32 5.10
CA SER A 557 -22.88 9.64 5.68
C SER A 557 -23.41 10.81 4.85
N ILE A 558 -23.64 10.63 3.54
CA ILE A 558 -24.29 11.63 2.68
C ILE A 558 -25.81 11.56 2.84
N HIS A 559 -26.37 10.36 2.92
CA HIS A 559 -27.83 10.17 2.97
C HIS A 559 -28.46 10.56 4.31
N LEU A 560 -27.72 10.43 5.42
CA LEU A 560 -28.18 10.79 6.78
C LEU A 560 -28.41 12.31 7.01
N LYS A 561 -28.19 13.19 6.02
CA LYS A 561 -28.34 14.64 6.20
C LYS A 561 -29.24 15.39 5.22
N LEU A 562 -29.69 14.83 4.10
CA LEU A 562 -30.33 15.64 3.05
C LEU A 562 -31.47 14.94 2.30
N SER A 563 -32.60 15.64 2.18
CA SER A 563 -33.66 15.32 1.24
C SER A 563 -33.26 15.79 -0.18
N LEU A 564 -33.56 15.00 -1.21
CA LEU A 564 -33.16 15.25 -2.60
C LEU A 564 -33.69 16.59 -3.18
N GLN A 565 -34.74 17.16 -2.60
CA GLN A 565 -35.32 18.43 -3.05
C GLN A 565 -34.61 19.67 -2.52
N GLU A 566 -33.85 19.58 -1.42
CA GLU A 566 -33.14 20.72 -0.84
C GLU A 566 -31.75 20.96 -1.44
N VAL A 567 -31.11 19.90 -1.97
CA VAL A 567 -29.74 19.95 -2.52
C VAL A 567 -29.70 20.55 -3.93
N ALA A 568 -30.74 20.31 -4.73
CA ALA A 568 -30.75 20.66 -6.14
C ALA A 568 -30.67 22.19 -6.40
N ASN A 569 -31.04 23.02 -5.42
CA ASN A 569 -31.26 24.45 -5.66
C ASN A 569 -30.37 25.43 -4.88
N LYS A 570 -29.50 25.04 -3.93
CA LYS A 570 -28.82 26.04 -3.08
C LYS A 570 -27.39 25.80 -2.53
N ALA A 571 -26.64 24.76 -2.89
CA ALA A 571 -25.33 24.55 -2.24
C ALA A 571 -24.16 24.21 -3.19
N SER A 572 -23.10 25.03 -3.14
CA SER A 572 -21.74 24.57 -3.45
C SER A 572 -21.25 23.67 -2.32
N PHE A 573 -20.62 22.54 -2.65
CA PHE A 573 -20.26 21.47 -1.72
C PHE A 573 -19.10 21.81 -0.77
N ASP A 574 -18.39 22.92 -0.97
CA ASP A 574 -17.29 23.39 -0.11
C ASP A 574 -17.73 23.68 1.35
N ILE A 575 -19.04 23.65 1.61
CA ILE A 575 -19.65 24.09 2.87
C ILE A 575 -20.07 22.91 3.79
N LEU A 576 -20.23 21.68 3.26
CA LEU A 576 -20.88 20.58 4.01
C LEU A 576 -19.93 19.55 4.64
N LEU A 577 -18.74 19.33 4.07
CA LEU A 577 -17.67 18.50 4.64
C LEU A 577 -16.32 19.19 4.39
N PRO A 578 -15.43 19.31 5.40
CA PRO A 578 -14.10 19.85 5.17
C PRO A 578 -13.38 19.00 4.12
N GLN A 579 -12.72 19.65 3.14
CA GLN A 579 -11.98 19.01 2.03
C GLN A 579 -11.18 17.78 2.50
N THR A 580 -10.51 17.88 3.64
CA THR A 580 -9.68 16.81 4.20
C THR A 580 -10.43 15.52 4.54
N HIS A 581 -11.71 15.59 4.91
CA HIS A 581 -12.54 14.40 5.15
C HIS A 581 -12.98 13.78 3.84
N THR A 582 -13.32 14.60 2.84
CA THR A 582 -13.63 14.16 1.48
C THR A 582 -12.41 13.47 0.85
N ASP A 583 -11.22 14.06 0.97
CA ASP A 583 -9.96 13.51 0.48
C ASP A 583 -9.64 12.17 1.17
N THR A 584 -9.82 12.08 2.49
CA THR A 584 -9.60 10.85 3.26
C THR A 584 -10.60 9.76 2.87
N LEU A 585 -11.86 10.12 2.62
CA LEU A 585 -12.88 9.17 2.15
C LEU A 585 -12.58 8.71 0.72
N VAL A 586 -12.14 9.59 -0.18
CA VAL A 586 -11.70 9.23 -1.55
C VAL A 586 -10.46 8.31 -1.52
N GLU A 587 -9.51 8.57 -0.63
CA GLU A 587 -8.31 7.76 -0.41
C GLU A 587 -8.65 6.36 0.15
N LEU A 588 -9.54 6.28 1.14
CA LEU A 588 -9.96 5.02 1.77
C LEU A 588 -10.91 4.18 0.90
N THR A 589 -11.69 4.81 0.02
CA THR A 589 -12.65 4.13 -0.88
C THR A 589 -12.04 3.65 -2.19
N GLY A 590 -10.80 4.07 -2.49
CA GLY A 590 -10.18 3.88 -3.81
C GLY A 590 -10.96 4.54 -4.95
N CYS A 591 -11.93 5.41 -4.64
CA CYS A 591 -12.78 6.12 -5.60
C CYS A 591 -12.07 7.28 -6.29
N SER A 592 -10.76 7.17 -6.48
CA SER A 592 -9.94 8.26 -6.93
C SER A 592 -9.83 8.26 -8.45
N VAL A 593 -10.69 9.05 -9.10
CA VAL A 593 -10.38 9.67 -10.41
C VAL A 593 -9.07 10.47 -10.32
N THR A 594 -8.73 10.87 -9.09
CA THR A 594 -7.55 11.64 -8.70
C THR A 594 -6.51 10.79 -7.98
N SER A 595 -6.42 9.46 -8.18
CA SER A 595 -5.20 8.76 -7.74
C SER A 595 -4.14 9.47 -8.54
N THR A 596 -3.31 10.22 -7.84
CA THR A 596 -2.35 11.14 -8.45
C THR A 596 -1.72 10.40 -9.61
N ARG A 597 -1.64 11.09 -10.76
CA ARG A 597 -0.68 10.77 -11.80
C ARG A 597 0.65 10.53 -11.08
N ASP A 598 0.94 9.30 -10.67
CA ASP A 598 2.32 8.89 -10.55
C ASP A 598 2.73 8.86 -12.01
N PRO A 599 3.54 9.83 -12.47
CA PRO A 599 4.09 9.70 -13.81
C PRO A 599 4.71 8.30 -13.86
N CYS A 600 4.50 7.58 -14.96
CA CYS A 600 5.30 6.40 -15.25
C CYS A 600 6.75 6.83 -15.02
N VAL A 601 7.38 6.38 -13.93
CA VAL A 601 8.67 6.93 -13.52
C VAL A 601 9.69 6.41 -14.51
N ASP A 602 9.95 7.21 -15.54
CA ASP A 602 10.91 6.89 -16.60
C ASP A 602 12.37 7.15 -16.16
N ASP A 603 12.59 7.63 -14.94
CA ASP A 603 13.88 8.17 -14.50
C ASP A 603 14.44 7.43 -13.27
N ILE A 604 14.92 6.20 -13.47
CA ILE A 604 15.84 5.55 -12.50
C ILE A 604 17.29 5.98 -12.78
N GLY A 605 17.48 7.26 -13.11
CA GLY A 605 18.75 7.95 -12.98
C GLY A 605 19.04 8.42 -11.56
N LYS A 606 18.06 8.47 -10.63
CA LYS A 606 18.26 9.10 -9.30
C LYS A 606 17.59 8.47 -8.07
N GLU A 607 16.87 7.36 -8.15
CA GLU A 607 16.25 6.75 -6.96
C GLU A 607 16.54 5.24 -6.92
N GLY A 608 17.13 4.77 -5.82
CA GLY A 608 17.88 3.52 -5.77
C GLY A 608 17.02 2.25 -5.68
N TYR A 609 17.26 1.35 -6.63
CA TYR A 609 17.64 -0.05 -6.34
C TYR A 609 19.00 -0.30 -7.01
N TYR A 610 19.76 -1.25 -6.48
CA TYR A 610 21.22 -1.37 -6.48
C TYR A 610 21.99 -1.08 -7.79
N ILE A 611 23.16 -0.45 -7.63
CA ILE A 611 24.29 -0.50 -8.57
C ILE A 611 25.24 -1.53 -8.01
N ASN A 612 25.45 -2.62 -8.73
CA ASN A 612 26.82 -3.07 -8.98
C ASN A 612 27.08 -2.82 -10.46
N ASN A 613 28.29 -2.36 -10.75
CA ASN A 613 28.73 -1.81 -12.02
C ASN A 613 28.34 -2.67 -13.24
N ASP A 614 27.95 -1.98 -14.31
CA ASP A 614 27.77 -2.46 -15.68
C ASP A 614 26.79 -3.60 -15.91
N THR A 615 25.48 -3.31 -15.81
CA THR A 615 24.45 -3.83 -16.73
C THR A 615 23.09 -3.16 -16.50
N VAL A 616 22.44 -2.79 -17.60
CA VAL A 616 21.13 -2.12 -17.67
C VAL A 616 20.03 -3.12 -17.31
N LEU A 617 19.76 -3.36 -16.02
CA LEU A 617 18.65 -4.21 -15.56
C LEU A 617 17.47 -3.41 -14.99
N LYS A 618 17.35 -2.13 -15.38
CA LYS A 618 16.30 -1.20 -14.96
C LYS A 618 15.52 -0.76 -16.20
N ILE A 619 14.26 -1.22 -16.36
CA ILE A 619 13.11 -0.60 -17.09
C ILE A 619 12.03 -1.64 -17.55
N CYS A 620 12.28 -2.96 -17.50
CA CYS A 620 11.41 -3.96 -18.17
C CYS A 620 10.46 -4.81 -17.28
N LEU A 621 10.15 -4.41 -16.04
CA LEU A 621 9.26 -5.19 -15.15
C LEU A 621 7.85 -4.62 -15.03
N ARG A 622 6.85 -5.51 -14.98
CA ARG A 622 5.43 -5.15 -14.80
C ARG A 622 5.10 -4.95 -13.32
N THR A 623 4.34 -3.91 -13.01
CA THR A 623 3.69 -3.72 -11.71
C THR A 623 2.72 -4.87 -11.36
N PHE A 624 2.43 -5.10 -10.08
CA PHE A 624 1.47 -6.14 -9.68
C PHE A 624 0.02 -5.79 -10.03
N ASP A 625 -0.31 -4.50 -10.03
CA ASP A 625 -1.63 -4.00 -10.38
C ASP A 625 -1.78 -3.69 -11.87
N GLY A 626 -0.76 -3.94 -12.69
CA GLY A 626 -0.79 -3.70 -14.14
C GLY A 626 -0.73 -2.22 -14.55
N GLN A 627 -0.65 -1.28 -13.61
CA GLN A 627 -0.50 0.15 -13.93
C GLN A 627 0.80 0.41 -14.70
N CYS A 628 0.79 1.46 -15.52
CA CYS A 628 1.95 1.90 -16.32
C CYS A 628 2.41 0.89 -17.39
N ASN A 629 1.60 -0.11 -17.73
CA ASN A 629 1.78 -0.88 -18.96
C ASN A 629 1.66 0.06 -20.16
N ASN A 630 0.52 0.76 -20.25
CA ASN A 630 0.34 1.88 -21.15
C ASN A 630 0.85 3.16 -20.48
N ARG A 631 1.71 3.93 -21.17
CA ARG A 631 2.34 5.14 -20.60
C ARG A 631 1.44 6.37 -20.65
N GLU A 632 0.56 6.45 -21.63
CA GLU A 632 -0.36 7.58 -21.82
C GLU A 632 -1.64 7.38 -20.98
N HIS A 633 -2.13 6.15 -20.97
CA HIS A 633 -3.32 5.72 -20.25
C HIS A 633 -2.96 4.72 -19.15
N THR A 634 -2.32 5.22 -18.09
CA THR A 634 -1.67 4.39 -17.04
C THR A 634 -2.56 3.37 -16.32
N LYS A 635 -3.89 3.50 -16.44
CA LYS A 635 -4.89 2.61 -15.82
C LYS A 635 -5.46 1.55 -16.77
N TRP A 636 -5.22 1.64 -18.08
CA TRP A 636 -5.70 0.60 -19.01
C TRP A 636 -5.12 -0.76 -18.62
N GLY A 637 -5.99 -1.75 -18.49
CA GLY A 637 -5.66 -3.11 -18.06
C GLY A 637 -5.23 -3.26 -16.59
N SER A 638 -5.27 -2.21 -15.77
CA SER A 638 -4.91 -2.30 -14.35
C SER A 638 -6.01 -2.91 -13.49
N SER A 639 -5.65 -3.52 -12.37
CA SER A 639 -6.59 -4.11 -11.43
C SER A 639 -7.47 -3.05 -10.74
N HIS A 640 -8.65 -3.46 -10.28
CA HIS A 640 -9.65 -2.60 -9.61
C HIS A 640 -10.19 -1.45 -10.50
N THR A 641 -10.18 -1.63 -11.81
CA THR A 641 -10.73 -0.68 -12.80
C THR A 641 -12.04 -1.20 -13.42
N PRO A 642 -12.86 -0.33 -14.05
CA PRO A 642 -14.07 -0.81 -14.71
C PRO A 642 -13.74 -1.67 -15.93
N PHE A 643 -14.59 -2.66 -16.22
CA PHE A 643 -14.52 -3.35 -17.49
C PHE A 643 -14.76 -2.39 -18.66
N ARG A 644 -14.08 -2.65 -19.78
CA ARG A 644 -14.31 -1.93 -21.03
C ARG A 644 -15.68 -2.29 -21.61
N ARG A 645 -16.42 -1.33 -22.15
CA ARG A 645 -17.68 -1.58 -22.87
C ARG A 645 -17.40 -1.72 -24.37
N ILE A 646 -17.84 -2.82 -24.98
CA ILE A 646 -17.93 -2.95 -26.46
C ILE A 646 -19.13 -2.15 -26.97
N LEU A 647 -20.26 -2.27 -26.26
CA LEU A 647 -21.52 -1.61 -26.54
C LEU A 647 -22.03 -0.91 -25.26
N PRO A 648 -22.78 0.19 -25.36
CA PRO A 648 -23.40 0.87 -24.21
C PRO A 648 -24.30 -0.08 -23.39
N PRO A 649 -24.34 0.02 -22.05
CA PRO A 649 -25.13 -0.87 -21.21
C PRO A 649 -26.64 -0.61 -21.33
N ILE A 650 -27.45 -1.65 -21.12
CA ILE A 650 -28.91 -1.57 -21.05
C ILE A 650 -29.37 -1.93 -19.63
N TYR A 651 -29.90 -0.92 -18.93
CA TYR A 651 -30.55 -1.05 -17.63
C TYR A 651 -32.03 -0.67 -17.74
N GLU A 652 -32.88 -1.25 -16.90
CA GLU A 652 -34.33 -1.04 -16.89
C GLU A 652 -34.70 0.44 -16.71
N ASN A 653 -34.06 1.11 -15.76
CA ASN A 653 -34.21 2.56 -15.54
C ASN A 653 -33.21 3.39 -16.34
N GLY A 654 -32.55 2.79 -17.33
CA GLY A 654 -31.48 3.43 -18.11
C GLY A 654 -30.23 3.76 -17.30
N PHE A 655 -30.07 3.27 -16.07
CA PHE A 655 -29.01 3.73 -15.18
C PHE A 655 -28.27 2.62 -14.43
N ASN A 656 -28.97 1.85 -13.61
CA ASN A 656 -28.35 0.87 -12.70
C ASN A 656 -29.27 -0.32 -12.32
N THR A 657 -30.55 -0.28 -12.68
CA THR A 657 -31.50 -1.34 -12.35
C THR A 657 -31.40 -2.41 -13.43
N PRO A 658 -31.02 -3.67 -13.09
CA PRO A 658 -30.95 -4.76 -14.05
C PRO A 658 -32.27 -4.93 -14.80
N VAL A 659 -32.22 -5.36 -16.05
CA VAL A 659 -33.44 -5.72 -16.77
C VAL A 659 -34.13 -6.93 -16.11
N ALA A 660 -35.46 -6.94 -16.11
CA ALA A 660 -36.32 -7.91 -15.42
C ALA A 660 -36.32 -7.75 -13.88
N TRP A 661 -36.02 -6.55 -13.38
CA TRP A 661 -36.19 -6.24 -11.97
C TRP A 661 -37.67 -6.16 -11.61
N ASP A 662 -38.44 -5.45 -12.45
CA ASP A 662 -39.90 -5.53 -12.49
C ASP A 662 -40.34 -6.65 -13.48
N PRO A 663 -41.00 -7.73 -13.01
CA PRO A 663 -41.45 -8.81 -13.88
C PRO A 663 -42.54 -8.39 -14.90
N HIS A 664 -43.22 -7.26 -14.67
CA HIS A 664 -44.27 -6.74 -15.56
C HIS A 664 -43.72 -5.85 -16.67
N GLN A 665 -42.47 -5.39 -16.57
CA GLN A 665 -41.84 -4.55 -17.58
C GLN A 665 -41.58 -5.32 -18.88
N LEU A 666 -42.02 -4.75 -20.00
CA LEU A 666 -41.82 -5.33 -21.32
C LEU A 666 -40.56 -4.75 -21.99
N TYR A 667 -39.83 -5.60 -22.69
CA TYR A 667 -38.63 -5.25 -23.46
C TYR A 667 -38.82 -5.68 -24.91
N CYS A 668 -38.89 -4.70 -25.82
CA CYS A 668 -39.24 -4.94 -27.22
C CYS A 668 -40.59 -5.67 -27.37
N GLY A 669 -41.57 -5.37 -26.49
CA GLY A 669 -42.91 -5.98 -26.50
C GLY A 669 -43.04 -7.32 -25.77
N TYR A 670 -41.96 -7.84 -25.16
CA TYR A 670 -41.98 -9.14 -24.47
C TYR A 670 -41.44 -9.03 -23.04
N SER A 671 -42.04 -9.77 -22.10
CA SER A 671 -41.46 -9.95 -20.76
C SER A 671 -40.19 -10.82 -20.85
N LYS A 672 -39.21 -10.57 -19.98
CA LYS A 672 -37.99 -11.40 -19.93
C LYS A 672 -38.29 -12.72 -19.21
N PRO A 673 -37.95 -13.88 -19.81
CA PRO A 673 -38.22 -15.16 -19.18
C PRO A 673 -37.40 -15.33 -17.89
N ASN A 674 -37.90 -16.17 -16.99
CA ASN A 674 -37.15 -16.59 -15.81
C ASN A 674 -35.84 -17.32 -16.24
N PRO A 675 -34.65 -16.95 -15.72
CA PRO A 675 -33.38 -17.61 -16.06
C PRO A 675 -33.39 -19.13 -15.88
N ARG A 676 -34.01 -19.64 -14.81
CA ARG A 676 -34.16 -21.08 -14.52
C ARG A 676 -35.02 -21.80 -15.54
N ALA A 677 -36.10 -21.15 -16.01
CA ALA A 677 -36.92 -21.70 -17.08
C ALA A 677 -36.13 -21.85 -18.38
N VAL A 678 -35.26 -20.88 -18.69
CA VAL A 678 -34.40 -20.93 -19.88
C VAL A 678 -33.33 -22.01 -19.74
N SER A 679 -32.64 -22.07 -18.60
CA SER A 679 -31.65 -23.12 -18.27
C SER A 679 -32.19 -24.52 -18.53
N ARG A 680 -33.36 -24.85 -17.96
CA ARG A 680 -33.98 -26.17 -18.09
C ARG A 680 -34.51 -26.48 -19.49
N SER A 681 -34.99 -25.47 -20.21
CA SER A 681 -35.64 -25.69 -21.51
C SER A 681 -34.64 -25.77 -22.67
N VAL A 682 -33.56 -24.99 -22.60
CA VAL A 682 -32.61 -24.76 -23.70
C VAL A 682 -31.26 -25.41 -23.45
N PHE A 683 -30.73 -25.33 -22.21
CA PHE A 683 -29.33 -25.62 -21.95
C PHE A 683 -29.07 -27.00 -21.34
N GLY A 684 -29.94 -27.46 -20.42
CA GLY A 684 -29.76 -28.70 -19.68
C GLY A 684 -30.00 -29.96 -20.52
N VAL A 685 -29.05 -30.88 -20.48
CA VAL A 685 -29.16 -32.22 -21.08
C VAL A 685 -28.74 -33.33 -20.11
N ASN A 686 -29.30 -34.53 -20.31
CA ASN A 686 -29.05 -35.69 -19.45
C ASN A 686 -27.72 -36.41 -19.76
N SER A 687 -27.21 -36.27 -20.98
CA SER A 687 -25.99 -36.91 -21.46
C SER A 687 -25.18 -35.95 -22.34
N ILE A 688 -23.86 -36.15 -22.39
CA ILE A 688 -22.95 -35.33 -23.18
C ILE A 688 -22.05 -36.20 -24.05
N THR A 689 -21.77 -35.73 -25.26
CA THR A 689 -20.85 -36.38 -26.20
C THR A 689 -19.41 -35.96 -25.91
N PRO A 690 -18.46 -36.90 -25.78
CA PRO A 690 -17.03 -36.58 -25.68
C PRO A 690 -16.49 -36.05 -27.02
N HIS A 691 -15.49 -35.17 -26.96
CA HIS A 691 -14.77 -34.69 -28.14
C HIS A 691 -13.84 -35.78 -28.66
N GLU A 692 -13.63 -35.86 -29.97
CA GLU A 692 -12.82 -36.91 -30.59
C GLU A 692 -11.32 -36.76 -30.24
N ASN A 693 -10.77 -35.56 -30.44
CA ASN A 693 -9.30 -35.37 -30.45
C ASN A 693 -8.77 -34.35 -29.42
N LEU A 694 -9.61 -33.79 -28.55
CA LEU A 694 -9.20 -32.73 -27.61
C LEU A 694 -9.36 -33.21 -26.18
N SER A 695 -8.31 -32.99 -25.38
CA SER A 695 -8.29 -33.39 -23.97
C SER A 695 -9.13 -32.44 -23.10
N SER A 696 -9.53 -32.90 -21.93
CA SER A 696 -10.19 -32.07 -20.90
C SER A 696 -9.31 -30.89 -20.45
N PHE A 697 -8.01 -30.93 -20.72
CA PHE A 697 -7.08 -29.85 -20.43
C PHE A 697 -7.38 -28.56 -21.21
N VAL A 698 -8.02 -28.64 -22.37
CA VAL A 698 -8.47 -27.44 -23.12
C VAL A 698 -9.42 -26.60 -22.28
N MET A 699 -10.38 -27.24 -21.60
CA MET A 699 -11.31 -26.57 -20.70
C MET A 699 -10.56 -26.02 -19.47
N GLN A 700 -9.72 -26.85 -18.87
CA GLN A 700 -9.03 -26.50 -17.63
C GLN A 700 -8.09 -25.29 -17.78
N TRP A 701 -7.34 -25.21 -18.88
CA TRP A 701 -6.48 -24.07 -19.17
C TRP A 701 -7.29 -22.80 -19.46
N GLY A 702 -8.44 -22.93 -20.12
CA GLY A 702 -9.35 -21.81 -20.35
C GLY A 702 -9.81 -21.14 -19.05
N GLN A 703 -10.16 -21.95 -18.04
CA GLN A 703 -10.49 -21.47 -16.69
C GLN A 703 -9.29 -20.84 -15.97
N PHE A 704 -8.10 -21.46 -16.07
CA PHE A 704 -6.90 -20.91 -15.43
C PHE A 704 -6.53 -19.54 -16.01
N ILE A 705 -6.66 -19.34 -17.33
CA ILE A 705 -6.43 -18.04 -17.98
C ILE A 705 -7.53 -17.03 -17.68
N ASP A 706 -8.80 -17.44 -17.58
CA ASP A 706 -9.89 -16.58 -17.06
C ASP A 706 -9.51 -16.00 -15.70
N HIS A 707 -9.00 -16.86 -14.81
CA HIS A 707 -8.57 -16.48 -13.48
C HIS A 707 -7.29 -15.63 -13.43
N ASP A 708 -6.61 -15.44 -14.56
CA ASP A 708 -5.47 -14.53 -14.68
C ASP A 708 -5.88 -13.12 -15.16
N ILE A 709 -7.00 -13.01 -15.87
CA ILE A 709 -7.37 -11.77 -16.59
C ILE A 709 -8.66 -11.11 -16.08
N ASP A 710 -9.57 -11.85 -15.44
CA ASP A 710 -10.74 -11.24 -14.83
C ASP A 710 -11.29 -11.90 -13.57
N PHE A 711 -11.77 -11.05 -12.67
CA PHE A 711 -12.53 -11.46 -11.49
C PHE A 711 -13.51 -10.37 -11.07
N ILE A 712 -14.79 -10.72 -11.01
CA ILE A 712 -15.85 -9.78 -10.65
C ILE A 712 -16.09 -9.82 -9.14
N ALA A 713 -15.96 -8.67 -8.47
CA ALA A 713 -16.30 -8.55 -7.04
C ALA A 713 -17.82 -8.66 -6.80
N PRO A 714 -18.30 -9.43 -5.81
CA PRO A 714 -19.69 -9.34 -5.35
C PRO A 714 -19.92 -8.01 -4.62
N ALA A 715 -21.12 -7.45 -4.70
CA ALA A 715 -21.50 -6.28 -3.93
C ALA A 715 -21.72 -6.68 -2.47
N VAL A 716 -21.14 -5.93 -1.54
CA VAL A 716 -21.43 -6.08 -0.11
C VAL A 716 -22.79 -5.41 0.17
N PRO A 717 -23.70 -5.97 0.99
CA PRO A 717 -25.03 -5.39 1.17
C PRO A 717 -25.08 -4.12 2.05
N ARG A 718 -25.84 -3.12 1.57
CA ARG A 718 -26.16 -1.87 2.31
C ARG A 718 -26.91 -2.15 3.62
N ASP A 719 -27.75 -3.18 3.63
CA ASP A 719 -28.74 -3.45 4.69
C ASP A 719 -28.32 -4.47 5.76
N VAL A 720 -27.14 -5.09 5.65
CA VAL A 720 -26.64 -6.02 6.70
C VAL A 720 -26.49 -5.30 8.06
N PHE A 721 -26.25 -3.99 8.05
CA PHE A 721 -26.16 -3.17 9.26
C PHE A 721 -27.50 -2.66 9.79
N LYS A 722 -28.56 -2.65 8.98
CA LYS A 722 -29.88 -2.10 9.36
C LYS A 722 -30.88 -3.22 9.69
N ASN A 723 -30.93 -4.26 8.86
CA ASN A 723 -31.94 -5.33 8.93
C ASN A 723 -31.34 -6.76 8.96
N GLY A 724 -30.06 -6.93 8.62
CA GLY A 724 -29.41 -8.25 8.65
C GLY A 724 -29.89 -9.22 7.57
N GLU A 725 -30.40 -8.72 6.44
CA GLU A 725 -30.81 -9.58 5.32
C GLU A 725 -29.59 -10.09 4.55
N LEU A 726 -29.39 -11.40 4.60
CA LEU A 726 -28.54 -12.17 3.70
C LEU A 726 -29.41 -12.53 2.48
N CYS A 727 -28.88 -12.49 1.25
CA CYS A 727 -29.68 -12.79 0.06
C CYS A 727 -30.26 -14.21 0.07
N ASN A 728 -29.71 -15.14 0.86
CA ASN A 728 -30.32 -16.44 1.15
C ASN A 728 -31.59 -16.42 2.04
N ARG A 729 -32.06 -15.25 2.54
CA ARG A 729 -33.23 -15.10 3.44
C ARG A 729 -34.41 -14.35 2.84
N THR A 730 -34.34 -13.97 1.56
CA THR A 730 -35.43 -13.27 0.88
C THR A 730 -35.50 -13.73 -0.57
N CYS A 731 -36.66 -13.61 -1.20
CA CYS A 731 -36.79 -13.74 -2.66
C CYS A 731 -37.20 -12.43 -3.32
N GLU A 732 -37.33 -11.36 -2.53
CA GLU A 732 -37.65 -10.04 -3.05
C GLU A 732 -36.39 -9.41 -3.66
N ASN A 733 -36.57 -8.72 -4.78
CA ASN A 733 -35.49 -7.96 -5.40
C ASN A 733 -35.21 -6.71 -4.57
N ALA A 734 -34.06 -6.68 -3.90
CA ALA A 734 -33.63 -5.57 -3.05
C ALA A 734 -32.11 -5.48 -3.13
N ASN A 735 -31.53 -4.32 -3.47
CA ASN A 735 -30.09 -4.20 -3.70
C ASN A 735 -29.27 -4.60 -2.43
N PRO A 736 -28.32 -5.56 -2.51
CA PRO A 736 -27.74 -6.19 -3.70
C PRO A 736 -28.33 -7.55 -4.10
N CYS A 737 -29.39 -8.03 -3.45
CA CYS A 737 -30.09 -9.26 -3.79
C CYS A 737 -30.90 -9.12 -5.09
N TYR A 738 -30.61 -9.99 -6.05
CA TYR A 738 -31.33 -10.11 -7.33
C TYR A 738 -31.58 -11.59 -7.64
N ASN A 739 -32.24 -12.25 -6.69
CA ASN A 739 -32.41 -13.71 -6.63
C ASN A 739 -33.19 -14.29 -7.80
N ILE A 740 -32.88 -15.53 -8.15
CA ILE A 740 -33.48 -16.23 -9.30
C ILE A 740 -34.67 -17.05 -8.80
N GLN A 741 -35.89 -16.68 -9.18
CA GLN A 741 -37.10 -17.38 -8.75
C GLN A 741 -37.11 -18.83 -9.24
N LEU A 742 -37.47 -19.78 -8.38
CA LEU A 742 -37.61 -21.19 -8.73
C LEU A 742 -39.04 -21.48 -9.21
N LEU A 743 -39.16 -22.42 -10.17
CA LEU A 743 -40.46 -22.85 -10.68
C LEU A 743 -41.11 -23.87 -9.73
N PRO A 744 -42.46 -23.96 -9.67
CA PRO A 744 -43.13 -25.01 -8.91
C PRO A 744 -42.63 -26.42 -9.32
N GLY A 745 -42.25 -27.24 -8.35
CA GLY A 745 -41.73 -28.58 -8.58
C GLY A 745 -40.30 -28.64 -9.15
N ASP A 746 -39.50 -27.57 -9.02
CA ASP A 746 -38.11 -27.58 -9.46
C ASP A 746 -37.25 -28.58 -8.63
N PRO A 747 -36.39 -29.41 -9.26
CA PRO A 747 -35.57 -30.38 -8.56
C PRO A 747 -34.63 -29.81 -7.49
N ILE A 748 -34.24 -28.53 -7.60
CA ILE A 748 -33.39 -27.86 -6.62
C ILE A 748 -34.17 -27.54 -5.33
N MET A 749 -35.51 -27.48 -5.40
CA MET A 749 -36.35 -27.19 -4.24
C MET A 749 -36.43 -28.39 -3.28
N ARG A 750 -35.97 -28.20 -2.05
CA ARG A 750 -36.12 -29.19 -0.97
C ARG A 750 -37.51 -29.06 -0.29
N PRO A 751 -38.05 -30.14 0.31
CA PRO A 751 -39.38 -30.11 0.96
C PRO A 751 -39.53 -29.12 2.13
N ARG A 752 -38.42 -28.59 2.67
CA ARG A 752 -38.39 -27.61 3.78
C ARG A 752 -37.79 -26.26 3.39
N THR A 753 -37.71 -25.94 2.10
CA THR A 753 -37.09 -24.68 1.66
C THR A 753 -37.98 -23.51 2.05
N ARG A 754 -37.48 -22.62 2.92
CA ARG A 754 -38.22 -21.45 3.42
C ARG A 754 -38.44 -20.38 2.35
N HIS A 755 -37.57 -20.34 1.34
CA HIS A 755 -37.56 -19.34 0.27
C HIS A 755 -37.49 -20.04 -1.10
N HIS A 756 -38.40 -19.70 -2.02
CA HIS A 756 -38.57 -20.38 -3.31
C HIS A 756 -37.71 -19.73 -4.42
N CYS A 757 -36.43 -19.46 -4.14
CA CYS A 757 -35.50 -18.83 -5.09
C CYS A 757 -34.05 -19.30 -4.86
N MET A 758 -33.21 -19.18 -5.88
CA MET A 758 -31.75 -19.33 -5.76
C MET A 758 -31.12 -17.98 -5.42
N GLU A 759 -30.20 -18.01 -4.47
CA GLU A 759 -29.42 -16.84 -4.05
C GLU A 759 -28.59 -16.29 -5.21
N PHE A 760 -28.65 -14.98 -5.40
CA PHE A 760 -27.84 -14.24 -6.35
C PHE A 760 -27.58 -12.82 -5.85
N GLU A 761 -26.29 -12.49 -5.70
CA GLU A 761 -25.83 -11.16 -5.35
C GLU A 761 -25.34 -10.42 -6.60
N ARG A 762 -25.76 -9.15 -6.73
CA ARG A 762 -25.27 -8.25 -7.77
C ARG A 762 -23.77 -8.00 -7.64
N SER A 763 -23.10 -7.75 -8.77
CA SER A 763 -21.68 -7.44 -8.80
C SER A 763 -21.41 -6.03 -8.28
N SER A 764 -20.31 -5.83 -7.56
CA SER A 764 -19.91 -4.52 -7.03
C SER A 764 -19.67 -3.54 -8.18
N PRO A 765 -20.25 -2.32 -8.10
CA PRO A 765 -19.95 -1.29 -9.06
C PRO A 765 -18.56 -0.68 -8.78
N VAL A 766 -17.88 -0.21 -9.82
CA VAL A 766 -16.74 0.70 -9.66
C VAL A 766 -17.23 1.99 -9.03
N CYS A 767 -16.39 2.58 -8.18
CA CYS A 767 -16.65 3.86 -7.53
C CYS A 767 -17.21 4.93 -8.49
N GLY A 768 -18.26 5.63 -8.06
CA GLY A 768 -18.88 6.72 -8.82
C GLY A 768 -19.80 6.31 -9.97
N SER A 769 -19.89 5.01 -10.28
CA SER A 769 -20.82 4.48 -11.28
C SER A 769 -22.13 4.02 -10.65
N GLY A 770 -23.22 4.14 -11.41
CA GLY A 770 -24.56 3.64 -11.03
C GLY A 770 -25.23 4.39 -9.89
N GLU A 771 -24.73 5.57 -9.52
CA GLU A 771 -25.29 6.53 -8.54
C GLU A 771 -25.01 7.97 -9.03
N THR A 772 -25.84 8.95 -8.64
CA THR A 772 -25.56 10.38 -8.89
C THR A 772 -24.30 10.76 -8.13
N SER A 773 -23.16 10.75 -8.82
CA SER A 773 -21.87 10.93 -8.17
C SER A 773 -21.48 12.40 -8.12
N LEU A 774 -21.68 13.00 -6.95
CA LEU A 774 -21.34 14.39 -6.63
C LEU A 774 -19.85 14.71 -6.85
N ILE A 775 -18.98 13.69 -6.83
CA ILE A 775 -17.52 13.81 -7.08
C ILE A 775 -17.19 13.98 -8.58
N TYR A 776 -18.02 13.45 -9.48
CA TYR A 776 -17.71 13.39 -10.91
C TYR A 776 -18.41 14.49 -11.70
N GLY A 777 -19.35 15.21 -11.07
CA GLY A 777 -20.16 16.24 -11.73
C GLY A 777 -21.05 15.69 -12.86
N GLN A 778 -21.12 14.36 -13.04
CA GLN A 778 -21.84 13.68 -14.11
C GLN A 778 -22.45 12.37 -13.63
N VAL A 779 -23.60 12.03 -14.19
CA VAL A 779 -24.31 10.76 -13.96
C VAL A 779 -23.72 9.71 -14.91
N THR A 780 -23.16 8.63 -14.36
CA THR A 780 -22.60 7.51 -15.17
C THR A 780 -23.32 6.21 -14.86
N TYR A 781 -23.63 5.43 -15.90
CA TYR A 781 -24.27 4.11 -15.78
C TYR A 781 -23.48 3.21 -14.85
N ARG A 782 -24.12 2.20 -14.23
CA ARG A 782 -23.42 1.24 -13.37
C ARG A 782 -22.36 0.45 -14.16
N GLU A 783 -21.12 0.52 -13.72
CA GLU A 783 -19.99 -0.23 -14.28
C GLU A 783 -19.41 -1.20 -13.26
N GLN A 784 -19.15 -2.44 -13.66
CA GLN A 784 -18.60 -3.46 -12.79
C GLN A 784 -17.07 -3.40 -12.77
N MET A 785 -16.49 -3.73 -11.62
CA MET A 785 -15.04 -3.68 -11.41
C MET A 785 -14.40 -5.04 -11.73
N ASN A 786 -13.31 -5.01 -12.51
CA ASN A 786 -12.39 -6.13 -12.59
C ASN A 786 -11.40 -6.03 -11.42
N LYS A 787 -11.30 -7.07 -10.58
CA LYS A 787 -10.33 -7.11 -9.48
C LYS A 787 -8.92 -7.51 -9.93
N LEU A 788 -8.78 -8.09 -11.12
CA LEU A 788 -7.50 -8.56 -11.64
C LEU A 788 -6.90 -7.59 -12.65
N THR A 789 -5.61 -7.75 -12.95
CA THR A 789 -5.02 -7.16 -14.15
C THR A 789 -5.66 -7.79 -15.39
N SER A 790 -5.75 -7.05 -16.50
CA SER A 790 -6.32 -7.60 -17.76
C SER A 790 -5.30 -8.35 -18.61
N TYR A 791 -4.09 -8.54 -18.09
CA TYR A 791 -2.97 -9.08 -18.84
C TYR A 791 -2.74 -10.53 -18.46
N ILE A 792 -2.30 -11.35 -19.42
CA ILE A 792 -1.74 -12.66 -19.10
C ILE A 792 -0.35 -12.42 -18.50
N ASP A 793 -0.28 -12.27 -17.20
CA ASP A 793 0.93 -11.89 -16.46
C ASP A 793 1.20 -12.75 -15.21
N GLY A 794 0.42 -13.81 -15.04
CA GLY A 794 0.53 -14.73 -13.92
C GLY A 794 -0.05 -14.17 -12.63
N SER A 795 -0.88 -13.13 -12.65
CA SER A 795 -1.65 -12.66 -11.49
C SER A 795 -2.43 -13.78 -10.77
N ALA A 796 -2.85 -14.84 -11.47
CA ALA A 796 -3.42 -16.05 -10.86
C ALA A 796 -2.47 -16.74 -9.87
N ILE A 797 -1.16 -16.60 -10.09
CA ILE A 797 -0.06 -17.15 -9.27
C ILE A 797 0.44 -16.10 -8.27
N TYR A 798 0.60 -14.86 -8.74
CA TYR A 798 1.31 -13.78 -8.02
C TYR A 798 0.41 -12.74 -7.37
N GLY A 799 -0.91 -12.76 -7.57
CA GLY A 799 -1.82 -11.72 -7.10
C GLY A 799 -1.84 -10.48 -8.00
N SER A 800 -2.90 -9.67 -7.84
CA SER A 800 -3.15 -8.46 -8.65
C SER A 800 -2.92 -7.15 -7.90
N THR A 801 -2.33 -7.25 -6.70
CA THR A 801 -1.92 -6.13 -5.86
C THR A 801 -0.62 -6.50 -5.13
N GLU A 802 0.13 -5.50 -4.67
CA GLU A 802 1.35 -5.76 -3.89
C GLU A 802 1.05 -6.50 -2.57
N GLU A 803 -0.09 -6.20 -1.91
CA GLU A 803 -0.53 -6.93 -0.71
C GLU A 803 -0.81 -8.41 -1.01
N GLU A 804 -1.54 -8.70 -2.10
CA GLU A 804 -1.81 -10.08 -2.51
C GLU A 804 -0.53 -10.80 -2.93
N ALA A 805 0.39 -10.11 -3.61
CA ALA A 805 1.66 -10.67 -4.05
C ALA A 805 2.62 -11.02 -2.92
N LEU A 806 2.54 -10.34 -1.77
CA LEU A 806 3.36 -10.67 -0.60
C LEU A 806 2.92 -11.98 0.08
N LYS A 807 1.64 -12.35 0.00
CA LYS A 807 1.10 -13.52 0.71
C LYS A 807 1.70 -14.86 0.25
N PRO A 808 1.80 -15.16 -1.06
CA PRO A 808 2.38 -16.41 -1.54
C PRO A 808 3.91 -16.37 -1.64
N ARG A 809 4.60 -15.28 -1.28
CA ARG A 809 6.06 -15.15 -1.43
C ARG A 809 6.84 -15.65 -0.21
N ASP A 810 7.95 -16.34 -0.46
CA ASP A 810 8.94 -16.65 0.57
C ASP A 810 9.88 -15.45 0.72
N LEU A 811 9.64 -14.68 1.77
CA LEU A 811 10.41 -13.49 2.09
C LEU A 811 11.63 -13.78 2.99
N ILE A 812 11.78 -15.02 3.47
CA ILE A 812 12.77 -15.41 4.49
C ILE A 812 14.07 -15.87 3.81
N SER A 813 13.96 -16.69 2.76
CA SER A 813 15.17 -17.29 2.17
C SER A 813 16.04 -16.31 1.38
N ASN A 814 15.49 -15.17 0.94
CA ASN A 814 16.10 -14.25 -0.04
C ASN A 814 16.48 -14.94 -1.37
N ARG A 815 15.77 -16.02 -1.74
CA ARG A 815 16.03 -16.80 -2.98
C ARG A 815 15.01 -16.55 -4.09
N GLY A 816 14.08 -15.63 -3.85
CA GLY A 816 13.03 -15.27 -4.81
C GLY A 816 11.97 -16.34 -5.02
N LEU A 817 11.73 -17.20 -4.03
CA LEU A 817 10.76 -18.30 -4.11
C LEU A 817 9.34 -17.85 -3.74
N LEU A 818 8.37 -18.62 -4.19
CA LEU A 818 7.03 -18.69 -3.60
C LEU A 818 7.04 -19.65 -2.41
N ARG A 819 6.26 -19.31 -1.38
CA ARG A 819 5.97 -20.16 -0.23
C ARG A 819 5.33 -21.46 -0.68
N TYR A 820 5.58 -22.48 0.10
CA TYR A 820 5.01 -23.80 -0.08
C TYR A 820 4.90 -24.50 1.27
N ASP A 821 4.00 -25.47 1.34
CA ASP A 821 3.93 -26.42 2.45
C ASP A 821 4.38 -27.81 1.97
N ILE A 822 5.05 -28.56 2.85
CA ILE A 822 5.43 -29.95 2.61
C ILE A 822 4.57 -30.83 3.53
N LEU A 823 3.86 -31.78 2.93
CA LEU A 823 3.12 -32.80 3.67
C LEU A 823 4.00 -34.04 3.83
N SER A 824 3.91 -34.72 4.98
CA SER A 824 4.79 -35.85 5.33
C SER A 824 4.76 -37.01 4.33
N GLN A 825 3.69 -37.17 3.56
CA GLN A 825 3.51 -38.21 2.54
C GLN A 825 3.86 -37.75 1.11
N ALA A 826 4.15 -36.47 0.90
CA ALA A 826 4.31 -35.90 -0.44
C ALA A 826 5.76 -35.69 -0.84
N ARG A 827 6.10 -36.05 -2.09
CA ARG A 827 7.47 -35.93 -2.63
C ARG A 827 7.85 -34.52 -3.05
N LYS A 828 6.89 -33.71 -3.47
CA LYS A 828 7.10 -32.31 -3.88
C LYS A 828 6.15 -31.38 -3.11
N PRO A 829 6.53 -30.09 -2.97
CA PRO A 829 5.76 -29.10 -2.23
C PRO A 829 4.35 -28.85 -2.82
N TYR A 830 3.40 -28.49 -1.95
CA TYR A 830 2.11 -27.92 -2.34
C TYR A 830 2.08 -26.41 -2.15
N LEU A 831 1.05 -25.77 -2.67
CA LEU A 831 0.71 -24.40 -2.28
C LEU A 831 0.64 -24.28 -0.75
N PRO A 832 0.93 -23.11 -0.18
CA PRO A 832 0.79 -22.89 1.25
C PRO A 832 -0.69 -22.94 1.64
N PHE A 833 -1.03 -23.39 2.84
CA PHE A 833 -2.41 -23.31 3.34
C PHE A 833 -2.80 -21.86 3.64
N ASP A 834 -4.04 -21.51 3.32
CA ASP A 834 -4.60 -20.22 3.70
C ASP A 834 -4.80 -20.15 5.23
N THR A 835 -4.29 -19.07 5.81
CA THR A 835 -4.34 -18.81 7.26
C THR A 835 -5.46 -17.86 7.65
N ASP A 836 -5.99 -17.11 6.68
CA ASP A 836 -7.06 -16.12 6.82
C ASP A 836 -8.07 -16.37 5.70
N PHE A 837 -9.18 -17.10 5.90
CA PHE A 837 -10.50 -16.77 5.32
C PHE A 837 -11.59 -17.84 5.55
N LYS A 838 -12.84 -17.36 5.44
CA LYS A 838 -14.14 -18.07 5.46
C LYS A 838 -14.50 -18.72 4.10
N MET A 839 -13.55 -19.34 3.38
CA MET A 839 -13.90 -20.07 2.16
C MET A 839 -14.35 -21.49 2.52
N ASP A 840 -15.46 -21.95 1.94
CA ASP A 840 -16.19 -23.16 2.35
C ASP A 840 -15.53 -24.49 1.86
N CYS A 841 -14.19 -24.62 1.91
CA CYS A 841 -13.52 -25.93 1.72
C CYS A 841 -13.85 -26.96 2.84
N LYS A 842 -14.67 -26.57 3.83
CA LYS A 842 -14.89 -27.31 5.09
C LYS A 842 -16.28 -27.97 5.23
N ARG A 843 -17.07 -28.11 4.16
CA ARG A 843 -18.49 -28.49 4.30
C ARG A 843 -18.86 -29.96 4.13
N ASN A 844 -17.92 -30.89 3.97
CA ASN A 844 -18.28 -32.30 3.88
C ASN A 844 -18.42 -32.96 5.28
N GLN A 845 -19.64 -32.97 5.81
CA GLN A 845 -19.98 -33.44 7.17
C GLN A 845 -19.74 -34.95 7.43
N SER A 846 -19.34 -35.74 6.43
CA SER A 846 -19.26 -37.21 6.54
C SER A 846 -17.83 -37.80 6.64
N LYS A 847 -16.77 -37.02 6.42
CA LYS A 847 -15.37 -37.52 6.49
C LYS A 847 -14.58 -36.85 7.61
N THR A 848 -13.73 -37.63 8.24
CA THR A 848 -13.01 -37.41 9.51
C THR A 848 -11.87 -36.36 9.48
N TYR A 849 -11.61 -35.67 8.36
CA TYR A 849 -10.54 -34.66 8.28
C TYR A 849 -10.95 -33.47 7.40
N SER A 850 -11.02 -32.25 7.97
CA SER A 850 -11.27 -31.02 7.20
C SER A 850 -9.94 -30.37 6.79
N VAL A 851 -9.58 -30.42 5.51
CA VAL A 851 -8.38 -29.75 4.97
C VAL A 851 -8.68 -28.26 4.73
N ARG A 852 -7.70 -27.38 5.01
CA ARG A 852 -7.83 -25.93 4.74
C ARG A 852 -7.71 -25.68 3.23
N CYS A 853 -8.32 -24.59 2.75
CA CYS A 853 -8.07 -24.13 1.41
C CYS A 853 -6.58 -23.75 1.25
N PHE A 854 -6.05 -23.93 0.05
CA PHE A 854 -4.73 -23.46 -0.35
C PHE A 854 -4.72 -21.98 -0.70
N LEU A 855 -3.59 -21.32 -0.52
CA LEU A 855 -3.35 -19.92 -0.85
C LEU A 855 -2.63 -19.81 -2.19
N ALA A 856 -3.17 -19.00 -3.09
CA ALA A 856 -2.59 -18.64 -4.38
C ALA A 856 -2.82 -17.16 -4.68
N GLY A 857 -2.31 -16.67 -5.81
CA GLY A 857 -2.55 -15.29 -6.28
C GLY A 857 -4.02 -14.98 -6.55
N ASP A 858 -4.77 -15.94 -7.08
CA ASP A 858 -6.23 -15.87 -7.21
C ASP A 858 -6.94 -16.73 -6.16
N VAL A 859 -7.97 -16.15 -5.52
CA VAL A 859 -8.71 -16.79 -4.42
C VAL A 859 -9.55 -17.98 -4.87
N ARG A 860 -9.84 -18.11 -6.16
CA ARG A 860 -10.65 -19.20 -6.73
C ARG A 860 -9.80 -20.44 -7.04
N ALA A 861 -8.51 -20.46 -6.71
CA ALA A 861 -7.64 -21.64 -6.93
C ALA A 861 -8.22 -22.95 -6.34
N ASN A 862 -9.01 -22.86 -5.26
CA ASN A 862 -9.64 -24.01 -4.61
C ASN A 862 -11.02 -24.36 -5.17
N GLU A 863 -11.52 -23.64 -6.18
CA GLU A 863 -12.86 -23.86 -6.72
C GLU A 863 -13.01 -25.33 -7.11
N GLN A 864 -12.05 -25.90 -7.84
CA GLN A 864 -12.06 -27.32 -8.20
C GLN A 864 -10.63 -27.90 -8.34
N LEU A 865 -10.50 -29.23 -8.28
CA LEU A 865 -9.21 -29.92 -8.14
C LEU A 865 -8.23 -29.74 -9.31
N GLY A 866 -8.70 -29.76 -10.56
CA GLY A 866 -7.87 -29.51 -11.74
C GLY A 866 -7.26 -28.11 -11.75
N LEU A 867 -8.01 -27.10 -11.32
CA LEU A 867 -7.50 -25.73 -11.18
C LEU A 867 -6.45 -25.68 -10.07
N LEU A 868 -6.74 -26.26 -8.91
CA LEU A 868 -5.81 -26.33 -7.78
C LEU A 868 -4.50 -27.05 -8.16
N SER A 869 -4.59 -28.12 -8.95
CA SER A 869 -3.42 -28.84 -9.50
C SER A 869 -2.58 -27.93 -10.41
N ILE A 870 -3.19 -27.13 -11.29
CA ILE A 870 -2.45 -26.18 -12.13
C ILE A 870 -1.78 -25.09 -11.29
N HIS A 871 -2.48 -24.47 -10.33
CA HIS A 871 -1.85 -23.48 -9.47
C HIS A 871 -0.64 -24.07 -8.71
N THR A 872 -0.75 -25.33 -8.27
CA THR A 872 0.37 -26.05 -7.62
C THR A 872 1.53 -26.26 -8.58
N VAL A 873 1.27 -26.75 -9.80
CA VAL A 873 2.30 -26.94 -10.84
C VAL A 873 2.99 -25.62 -11.18
N MET A 874 2.23 -24.53 -11.33
CA MET A 874 2.79 -23.24 -11.73
C MET A 874 3.59 -22.58 -10.61
N MET A 875 3.22 -22.79 -9.34
CA MET A 875 4.07 -22.43 -8.19
C MET A 875 5.38 -23.22 -8.20
N ARG A 876 5.31 -24.53 -8.45
CA ARG A 876 6.50 -25.39 -8.57
C ARG A 876 7.40 -24.93 -9.72
N GLU A 877 6.82 -24.59 -10.87
CA GLU A 877 7.56 -24.10 -12.04
C GLU A 877 8.25 -22.75 -11.74
N HIS A 878 7.57 -21.82 -11.06
CA HIS A 878 8.23 -20.59 -10.59
C HIS A 878 9.44 -20.89 -9.72
N ASN A 879 9.28 -21.74 -8.69
CA ASN A 879 10.37 -22.09 -7.79
C ASN A 879 11.50 -22.80 -8.52
N ARG A 880 11.19 -23.67 -9.50
CA ARG A 880 12.19 -24.34 -10.35
C ARG A 880 12.98 -23.34 -11.18
N VAL A 881 12.32 -22.34 -11.78
CA VAL A 881 12.97 -21.26 -12.55
C VAL A 881 13.84 -20.41 -11.63
N ALA A 882 13.32 -19.96 -10.48
CA ALA A 882 14.07 -19.14 -9.52
C ALA A 882 15.35 -19.83 -9.04
N LEU A 883 15.27 -21.12 -8.68
CA LEU A 883 16.42 -21.92 -8.27
C LEU A 883 17.45 -22.10 -9.41
N LYS A 884 17.00 -22.19 -10.66
CA LYS A 884 17.91 -22.28 -11.81
C LYS A 884 18.62 -20.96 -12.09
N LEU A 885 17.90 -19.85 -12.02
CA LEU A 885 18.48 -18.51 -12.16
C LEU A 885 19.47 -18.22 -11.02
N GLU A 886 19.14 -18.60 -9.79
CA GLU A 886 20.03 -18.50 -8.62
C GLU A 886 21.31 -19.31 -8.82
N GLN A 887 21.20 -20.56 -9.30
CA GLN A 887 22.34 -21.42 -9.56
C GLN A 887 23.30 -20.82 -10.60
N GLN A 888 22.76 -20.18 -11.63
CA GLN A 888 23.55 -19.53 -12.69
C GLN A 888 24.05 -18.13 -12.29
N ASN A 889 23.34 -17.46 -11.38
CA ASN A 889 23.62 -16.08 -10.98
C ASN A 889 23.62 -15.91 -9.44
N PRO A 890 24.59 -16.48 -8.70
CA PRO A 890 24.58 -16.51 -7.23
C PRO A 890 24.69 -15.16 -6.52
N ARG A 891 24.88 -14.07 -7.28
CA ARG A 891 25.01 -12.69 -6.77
C ARG A 891 23.70 -11.90 -6.85
N LEU A 892 22.68 -12.43 -7.53
CA LEU A 892 21.38 -11.76 -7.61
C LEU A 892 20.66 -11.88 -6.26
N ASP A 893 19.96 -10.81 -5.87
CA ASP A 893 19.10 -10.83 -4.69
C ASP A 893 17.77 -11.54 -4.97
N GLY A 894 17.07 -11.91 -3.90
CA GLY A 894 15.80 -12.64 -4.00
C GLY A 894 14.70 -11.85 -4.71
N GLU A 895 14.71 -10.51 -4.65
CA GLU A 895 13.74 -9.70 -5.39
C GLU A 895 13.97 -9.79 -6.90
N THR A 896 15.23 -9.70 -7.35
CA THR A 896 15.57 -9.82 -8.76
C THR A 896 15.24 -11.22 -9.29
N LEU A 897 15.61 -12.27 -8.53
CA LEU A 897 15.28 -13.65 -8.86
C LEU A 897 13.77 -13.87 -8.98
N TYR A 898 12.99 -13.32 -8.04
CA TYR A 898 11.53 -13.40 -8.05
C TYR A 898 10.94 -12.72 -9.30
N GLN A 899 11.39 -11.50 -9.62
CA GLN A 899 10.83 -10.74 -10.73
C GLN A 899 11.20 -11.33 -12.10
N GLU A 900 12.43 -11.79 -12.30
CA GLU A 900 12.83 -12.48 -13.54
C GLU A 900 12.10 -13.81 -13.70
N SER A 901 11.95 -14.58 -12.60
CA SER A 901 11.14 -15.81 -12.62
C SER A 901 9.69 -15.50 -12.98
N ARG A 902 9.05 -14.52 -12.33
CA ARG A 902 7.69 -14.05 -12.64
C ARG A 902 7.54 -13.67 -14.11
N LYS A 903 8.51 -12.94 -14.66
CA LYS A 903 8.53 -12.52 -16.07
C LYS A 903 8.61 -13.71 -17.03
N ILE A 904 9.45 -14.70 -16.75
CA ILE A 904 9.58 -15.95 -17.54
C ILE A 904 8.29 -16.76 -17.48
N ILE A 905 7.70 -16.93 -16.30
CA ILE A 905 6.43 -17.68 -16.13
C ILE A 905 5.30 -17.00 -16.92
N ALA A 906 5.18 -15.67 -16.84
CA ALA A 906 4.21 -14.93 -17.64
C ALA A 906 4.42 -15.14 -19.15
N ALA A 907 5.67 -15.18 -19.61
CA ALA A 907 6.00 -15.44 -21.00
C ALA A 907 5.65 -16.86 -21.46
N GLN A 908 5.92 -17.87 -20.62
CA GLN A 908 5.47 -19.25 -20.87
C GLN A 908 3.95 -19.33 -20.98
N MET A 909 3.21 -18.68 -20.07
CA MET A 909 1.73 -18.64 -20.10
C MET A 909 1.20 -17.96 -21.36
N GLN A 910 1.77 -16.81 -21.75
CA GLN A 910 1.42 -16.10 -22.99
C GLN A 910 1.66 -16.97 -24.23
N HIS A 911 2.83 -17.61 -24.31
CA HIS A 911 3.20 -18.48 -25.40
C HIS A 911 2.28 -19.70 -25.51
N ILE A 912 2.06 -20.44 -24.42
CA ILE A 912 1.16 -21.60 -24.37
C ILE A 912 -0.26 -21.19 -24.79
N THR A 913 -0.75 -20.06 -24.29
CA THR A 913 -2.10 -19.58 -24.58
C THR A 913 -2.28 -19.25 -26.06
N PHE A 914 -1.36 -18.51 -26.68
CA PHE A 914 -1.53 -18.06 -28.07
C PHE A 914 -1.09 -19.08 -29.11
N GLN A 915 -0.10 -19.94 -28.81
CA GLN A 915 0.43 -20.88 -29.81
C GLN A 915 -0.20 -22.28 -29.71
N HIS A 916 -0.64 -22.70 -28.52
CA HIS A 916 -1.13 -24.07 -28.32
C HIS A 916 -2.63 -24.16 -28.04
N TRP A 917 -3.17 -23.22 -27.26
CA TRP A 917 -4.55 -23.27 -26.80
C TRP A 917 -5.52 -22.48 -27.70
N LEU A 918 -5.29 -21.19 -27.92
CA LEU A 918 -6.22 -20.30 -28.62
C LEU A 918 -6.51 -20.71 -30.09
N PRO A 919 -5.56 -21.25 -30.86
CA PRO A 919 -5.86 -21.80 -32.20
C PRO A 919 -6.87 -22.95 -32.17
N LYS A 920 -6.87 -23.78 -31.12
CA LYS A 920 -7.87 -24.85 -30.94
C LYS A 920 -9.25 -24.31 -30.58
N ILE A 921 -9.31 -23.16 -29.89
CA ILE A 921 -10.59 -22.52 -29.55
C ILE A 921 -11.22 -21.86 -30.77
N LEU A 922 -10.44 -21.03 -31.48
CA LEU A 922 -10.94 -20.26 -32.63
C LEU A 922 -11.06 -21.10 -33.90
N GLY A 923 -10.32 -22.20 -33.99
CA GLY A 923 -10.05 -22.89 -35.25
C GLY A 923 -8.85 -22.28 -35.96
N LYS A 924 -8.02 -23.10 -36.60
CA LYS A 924 -6.70 -22.68 -37.14
C LYS A 924 -6.82 -21.53 -38.14
N ASP A 925 -7.68 -21.69 -39.15
CA ASP A 925 -7.85 -20.70 -40.21
C ASP A 925 -8.41 -19.37 -39.66
N ASN A 926 -9.32 -19.45 -38.68
CA ASN A 926 -9.88 -18.27 -38.03
C ASN A 926 -8.85 -17.59 -37.13
N TYR A 927 -7.99 -18.34 -36.43
CA TYR A 927 -6.90 -17.78 -35.64
C TYR A 927 -5.93 -17.02 -36.54
N GLU A 928 -5.51 -17.60 -37.67
CA GLU A 928 -4.62 -16.96 -38.64
C GLU A 928 -5.26 -15.69 -39.22
N LYS A 929 -6.56 -15.73 -39.55
CA LYS A 929 -7.30 -14.59 -40.12
C LYS A 929 -7.57 -13.46 -39.12
N MET A 930 -7.93 -13.79 -37.87
CA MET A 930 -8.44 -12.80 -36.90
C MET A 930 -7.38 -12.30 -35.92
N ILE A 931 -6.35 -13.11 -35.66
CA ILE A 931 -5.26 -12.78 -34.73
C ILE A 931 -3.93 -12.73 -35.48
N GLY A 932 -3.59 -13.79 -36.23
CA GLY A 932 -2.38 -13.85 -37.04
C GLY A 932 -1.07 -13.71 -36.26
N PRO A 933 0.07 -13.50 -36.95
CA PRO A 933 1.36 -13.26 -36.31
C PRO A 933 1.36 -11.96 -35.49
N TYR A 934 2.24 -11.88 -34.49
CA TYR A 934 2.41 -10.66 -33.70
C TYR A 934 3.08 -9.56 -34.52
N ASP A 935 2.52 -8.35 -34.49
CA ASP A 935 2.94 -7.20 -35.29
C ASP A 935 3.45 -6.01 -34.46
N GLY A 936 3.75 -6.23 -33.17
CA GLY A 936 4.30 -5.22 -32.27
C GLY A 936 3.29 -4.62 -31.28
N TYR A 937 3.82 -3.90 -30.28
CA TYR A 937 3.03 -3.22 -29.26
C TYR A 937 2.41 -1.93 -29.81
N LYS A 938 1.14 -1.72 -29.49
CA LYS A 938 0.30 -0.61 -29.98
C LYS A 938 -0.25 0.19 -28.78
N PRO A 939 0.37 1.33 -28.42
CA PRO A 939 -0.04 2.13 -27.25
C PRO A 939 -1.45 2.73 -27.36
N GLU A 940 -2.03 2.82 -28.54
CA GLU A 940 -3.41 3.24 -28.77
C GLU A 940 -4.45 2.14 -28.47
N VAL A 941 -4.00 0.89 -28.28
CA VAL A 941 -4.88 -0.25 -28.01
C VAL A 941 -5.11 -0.41 -26.52
N ASP A 942 -6.34 -0.15 -26.09
CA ASP A 942 -6.83 -0.49 -24.76
C ASP A 942 -6.96 -2.01 -24.59
N ALA A 943 -6.09 -2.58 -23.74
CA ALA A 943 -6.01 -4.01 -23.42
C ALA A 943 -6.99 -4.44 -22.31
N SER A 944 -7.76 -3.52 -21.73
CA SER A 944 -8.69 -3.84 -20.63
C SER A 944 -9.69 -4.92 -21.04
N ILE A 945 -10.01 -5.84 -20.12
CA ILE A 945 -11.05 -6.85 -20.35
C ILE A 945 -12.39 -6.17 -20.59
N SER A 946 -13.10 -6.61 -21.62
CA SER A 946 -14.42 -6.12 -21.92
C SER A 946 -15.49 -6.81 -21.07
N ASN A 947 -16.53 -6.05 -20.70
CA ASN A 947 -17.62 -6.55 -19.88
C ASN A 947 -18.33 -7.74 -20.54
N ALA A 948 -18.49 -7.70 -21.88
CA ALA A 948 -19.08 -8.79 -22.65
C ALA A 948 -18.26 -10.10 -22.59
N PHE A 949 -16.93 -9.97 -22.61
CA PHE A 949 -16.01 -11.11 -22.52
C PHE A 949 -16.11 -11.79 -21.14
N ALA A 950 -15.89 -11.03 -20.06
CA ALA A 950 -15.90 -11.52 -18.67
C ALA A 950 -17.30 -12.01 -18.20
N THR A 951 -18.36 -11.43 -18.76
CA THR A 951 -19.73 -11.75 -18.31
C THR A 951 -20.36 -12.90 -19.08
N ALA A 952 -20.01 -13.09 -20.35
CA ALA A 952 -20.72 -14.03 -21.23
C ALA A 952 -19.80 -14.91 -22.09
N ALA A 953 -18.78 -14.35 -22.76
CA ALA A 953 -18.08 -15.09 -23.81
C ALA A 953 -17.13 -16.19 -23.28
N HIS A 954 -16.45 -15.97 -22.14
CA HIS A 954 -15.38 -16.86 -21.66
C HIS A 954 -15.79 -17.85 -20.55
N ARG A 955 -17.09 -18.09 -20.33
CA ARG A 955 -17.59 -18.93 -19.23
C ARG A 955 -17.93 -20.37 -19.64
N HIS A 956 -16.99 -21.32 -19.54
CA HIS A 956 -17.22 -22.75 -19.81
C HIS A 956 -16.48 -23.67 -18.83
N ILE A 957 -17.17 -24.35 -17.89
CA ILE A 957 -16.55 -25.30 -16.94
C ILE A 957 -17.58 -26.34 -16.46
N PRO A 958 -17.27 -27.66 -16.34
CA PRO A 958 -17.96 -28.67 -15.50
C PRO A 958 -17.06 -29.36 -14.45
N LEU A 959 -17.59 -29.67 -13.24
CA LEU A 959 -17.64 -31.02 -12.63
C LEU A 959 -18.36 -31.03 -11.26
N ARG A 960 -18.92 -32.17 -10.85
CA ARG A 960 -19.88 -32.37 -9.74
C ARG A 960 -19.31 -32.45 -8.32
N ASP A 961 -18.19 -33.16 -8.14
CA ASP A 961 -17.73 -33.64 -6.82
C ASP A 961 -16.37 -33.08 -6.38
N ALA A 962 -15.70 -32.38 -7.28
CA ALA A 962 -14.36 -31.82 -7.10
C ALA A 962 -14.38 -30.39 -6.53
N PHE A 963 -15.57 -29.79 -6.32
CA PHE A 963 -15.67 -28.41 -5.88
C PHE A 963 -15.25 -28.24 -4.42
N PHE A 964 -14.32 -27.33 -4.15
CA PHE A 964 -13.83 -26.99 -2.81
C PHE A 964 -13.41 -28.20 -1.97
N ALA A 965 -12.75 -29.19 -2.60
CA ALA A 965 -12.38 -30.47 -1.99
C ALA A 965 -10.85 -30.67 -1.88
N PRO A 966 -10.09 -29.76 -1.24
CA PRO A 966 -8.62 -29.84 -1.18
C PRO A 966 -8.12 -31.11 -0.48
N GLU A 967 -8.96 -31.79 0.29
CA GLU A 967 -8.62 -33.05 0.93
C GLU A 967 -8.20 -34.15 -0.06
N ILE A 968 -8.74 -34.14 -1.29
CA ILE A 968 -8.39 -35.13 -2.32
C ILE A 968 -6.97 -34.89 -2.83
N ILE A 969 -6.53 -33.62 -2.96
CA ILE A 969 -5.15 -33.31 -3.37
C ILE A 969 -4.15 -33.67 -2.27
N VAL A 970 -4.54 -33.51 -1.02
CA VAL A 970 -3.74 -33.89 0.15
C VAL A 970 -3.59 -35.41 0.26
N SER A 971 -4.65 -36.19 -0.01
CA SER A 971 -4.60 -37.65 0.08
C SER A 971 -3.99 -38.32 -1.16
N ASP A 972 -4.39 -37.87 -2.35
CA ASP A 972 -4.15 -38.60 -3.61
C ASP A 972 -3.08 -37.92 -4.49
N GLY A 973 -2.63 -36.71 -4.12
CA GLY A 973 -1.70 -35.92 -4.91
C GLY A 973 -2.34 -35.20 -6.10
N ILE A 974 -1.51 -34.47 -6.87
CA ILE A 974 -1.97 -33.74 -8.06
C ILE A 974 -1.95 -34.60 -9.32
N ASP A 975 -1.07 -35.61 -9.37
CA ASP A 975 -0.79 -36.39 -10.57
C ASP A 975 -1.99 -37.18 -11.12
N PRO A 976 -2.79 -37.90 -10.31
CA PRO A 976 -3.98 -38.57 -10.82
C PRO A 976 -4.98 -37.60 -11.45
N ILE A 977 -5.08 -36.38 -10.92
CA ILE A 977 -5.95 -35.32 -11.46
C ILE A 977 -5.39 -34.81 -12.80
N LEU A 978 -4.09 -34.54 -12.87
CA LEU A 978 -3.43 -34.11 -14.11
C LEU A 978 -3.56 -35.17 -15.19
N ARG A 979 -3.22 -36.44 -14.89
CA ARG A 979 -3.42 -37.58 -15.81
C ARG A 979 -4.87 -37.68 -16.24
N GLY A 980 -5.82 -37.60 -15.32
CA GLY A 980 -7.24 -37.58 -15.65
C GLY A 980 -7.62 -36.48 -16.66
N LEU A 981 -7.04 -35.28 -16.56
CA LEU A 981 -7.32 -34.18 -17.48
C LEU A 981 -6.73 -34.36 -18.89
N PHE A 982 -5.52 -34.92 -19.00
CA PHE A 982 -4.88 -35.11 -20.31
C PHE A 982 -5.12 -36.51 -20.93
N LEU A 983 -5.63 -37.47 -20.16
CA LEU A 983 -6.08 -38.81 -20.61
C LEU A 983 -7.60 -38.90 -20.83
N SER A 984 -8.36 -37.84 -20.54
CA SER A 984 -9.78 -37.77 -20.85
C SER A 984 -10.05 -36.72 -21.92
N THR A 985 -11.09 -36.96 -22.70
CA THR A 985 -11.54 -35.99 -23.70
C THR A 985 -12.43 -34.94 -23.08
N MET A 986 -12.30 -33.70 -23.57
CA MET A 986 -13.25 -32.66 -23.18
C MET A 986 -14.64 -33.01 -23.72
N LYS A 987 -15.67 -32.38 -23.16
CA LYS A 987 -17.00 -32.40 -23.74
C LYS A 987 -16.98 -31.79 -25.15
N LYS A 988 -17.56 -32.48 -26.14
CA LYS A 988 -17.78 -31.92 -27.48
C LYS A 988 -18.75 -30.75 -27.40
N PRO A 989 -18.41 -29.58 -27.96
CA PRO A 989 -19.28 -28.42 -27.92
C PRO A 989 -20.32 -28.60 -29.03
N LEU A 990 -21.47 -29.21 -28.71
CA LEU A 990 -22.62 -29.37 -29.61
C LEU A 990 -23.72 -28.35 -29.24
N PRO A 991 -24.39 -27.71 -30.22
CA PRO A 991 -25.46 -26.74 -29.94
C PRO A 991 -26.64 -27.30 -29.14
N GLU A 992 -26.91 -28.60 -29.25
CA GLU A 992 -28.02 -29.30 -28.61
C GLU A 992 -27.69 -29.85 -27.23
N GLN A 993 -26.40 -29.91 -26.89
CA GLN A 993 -25.89 -30.43 -25.63
C GLN A 993 -24.99 -29.38 -25.00
N ILE A 994 -25.56 -28.30 -24.47
CA ILE A 994 -24.76 -27.16 -24.00
C ILE A 994 -24.09 -27.48 -22.66
N VAL A 995 -24.88 -27.85 -21.64
CA VAL A 995 -24.38 -28.24 -20.32
C VAL A 995 -25.11 -29.45 -19.78
N ASN A 996 -24.38 -30.29 -19.04
CA ASN A 996 -24.99 -31.42 -18.34
C ASN A 996 -25.76 -30.96 -17.09
N GLN A 997 -26.62 -31.84 -16.56
CA GLN A 997 -27.37 -31.58 -15.33
C GLN A 997 -26.50 -31.26 -14.11
N GLU A 998 -25.23 -31.66 -14.12
CA GLU A 998 -24.30 -31.38 -13.02
C GLU A 998 -24.07 -29.88 -12.82
N LEU A 999 -24.08 -29.11 -13.92
CA LEU A 999 -23.92 -27.66 -13.88
C LEU A 999 -25.22 -26.88 -13.78
N THR A 1000 -26.34 -27.51 -14.10
CA THR A 1000 -27.64 -26.84 -14.00
C THR A 1000 -28.33 -27.13 -12.67
N ASP A 1001 -28.03 -28.24 -11.99
CA ASP A 1001 -28.80 -28.69 -10.83
C ASP A 1001 -27.97 -28.97 -9.56
N LYS A 1002 -26.64 -29.05 -9.66
CA LYS A 1002 -25.78 -29.57 -8.58
C LYS A 1002 -24.54 -28.73 -8.27
N VAL A 1003 -24.44 -27.52 -8.84
CA VAL A 1003 -23.26 -26.65 -8.64
C VAL A 1003 -23.14 -26.28 -7.18
N PHE A 1004 -21.92 -26.42 -6.65
CA PHE A 1004 -21.56 -26.10 -5.26
C PHE A 1004 -22.48 -26.71 -4.20
N HIS A 1005 -23.16 -27.84 -4.48
CA HIS A 1005 -24.06 -28.48 -3.52
C HIS A 1005 -23.38 -28.89 -2.21
N LYS A 1006 -22.04 -29.04 -2.21
CA LYS A 1006 -21.22 -29.24 -1.01
C LYS A 1006 -20.92 -27.93 -0.28
N ALA A 1007 -20.77 -26.81 -0.98
CA ALA A 1007 -20.35 -25.52 -0.41
C ALA A 1007 -21.52 -24.56 -0.08
N HIS A 1008 -22.73 -24.79 -0.59
CA HIS A 1008 -23.94 -23.98 -0.32
C HIS A 1008 -25.06 -24.78 0.33
N ASP A 1009 -25.99 -24.09 1.01
CA ASP A 1009 -27.14 -24.71 1.69
C ASP A 1009 -28.15 -25.33 0.70
N ALA A 1010 -28.18 -24.82 -0.53
CA ALA A 1010 -28.91 -25.36 -1.68
C ALA A 1010 -27.99 -25.42 -2.92
N PRO A 1011 -28.15 -26.42 -3.80
CA PRO A 1011 -27.47 -26.45 -5.09
C PRO A 1011 -27.78 -25.22 -5.95
N LEU A 1012 -26.84 -24.82 -6.79
CA LEU A 1012 -26.98 -23.71 -7.73
C LEU A 1012 -27.04 -24.18 -9.19
N ASP A 1013 -27.44 -23.27 -10.08
CA ASP A 1013 -27.51 -23.46 -11.54
C ASP A 1013 -26.61 -22.43 -12.25
N LEU A 1014 -25.52 -22.89 -12.85
CA LEU A 1014 -24.54 -22.02 -13.48
C LEU A 1014 -25.09 -21.26 -14.70
N MET A 1015 -25.98 -21.89 -15.49
CA MET A 1015 -26.56 -21.21 -16.66
C MET A 1015 -27.57 -20.16 -16.25
N SER A 1016 -28.36 -20.45 -15.22
CA SER A 1016 -29.25 -19.44 -14.63
C SER A 1016 -28.47 -18.25 -14.08
N ILE A 1017 -27.35 -18.51 -13.38
CA ILE A 1017 -26.44 -17.47 -12.85
C ILE A 1017 -25.82 -16.66 -14.00
N ASN A 1018 -25.39 -17.28 -15.10
CA ASN A 1018 -24.82 -16.58 -16.25
C ASN A 1018 -25.83 -15.64 -16.93
N ILE A 1019 -27.07 -16.12 -17.14
CA ILE A 1019 -28.15 -15.28 -17.68
C ILE A 1019 -28.43 -14.11 -16.74
N GLN A 1020 -28.57 -14.39 -15.44
CA GLN A 1020 -28.86 -13.36 -14.44
C GLN A 1020 -27.72 -12.34 -14.30
N ARG A 1021 -26.46 -12.79 -14.41
CA ARG A 1021 -25.26 -11.93 -14.41
C ARG A 1021 -25.20 -11.04 -15.64
N GLY A 1022 -25.57 -11.54 -16.82
CA GLY A 1022 -25.72 -10.73 -18.02
C GLY A 1022 -26.71 -9.58 -17.84
N ARG A 1023 -27.83 -9.82 -17.14
CA ARG A 1023 -28.82 -8.79 -16.79
C ARG A 1023 -28.28 -7.80 -15.76
N ASP A 1024 -27.63 -8.29 -14.71
CA ASP A 1024 -27.00 -7.47 -13.66
C ASP A 1024 -25.94 -6.51 -14.23
N HIS A 1025 -25.20 -6.95 -15.25
CA HIS A 1025 -24.15 -6.17 -15.92
C HIS A 1025 -24.68 -5.27 -17.04
N GLY A 1026 -25.99 -5.30 -17.31
CA GLY A 1026 -26.62 -4.52 -18.36
C GLY A 1026 -26.09 -4.85 -19.76
N LEU A 1027 -25.83 -6.13 -20.06
CA LEU A 1027 -25.39 -6.53 -21.39
C LEU A 1027 -26.48 -6.24 -22.44
N PRO A 1028 -26.13 -5.65 -23.59
CA PRO A 1028 -27.02 -5.50 -24.73
C PRO A 1028 -27.53 -6.82 -25.30
N THR A 1029 -28.51 -6.72 -26.19
CA THR A 1029 -29.08 -7.91 -26.84
C THR A 1029 -28.06 -8.61 -27.75
N TYR A 1030 -28.23 -9.92 -27.90
CA TYR A 1030 -27.44 -10.75 -28.80
C TYR A 1030 -27.40 -10.21 -30.25
N THR A 1031 -28.51 -9.63 -30.73
CA THR A 1031 -28.60 -8.97 -32.03
C THR A 1031 -27.59 -7.84 -32.21
N GLU A 1032 -27.38 -7.03 -31.18
CA GLU A 1032 -26.48 -5.88 -31.24
C GLU A 1032 -25.02 -6.33 -31.30
N TYR A 1033 -24.66 -7.39 -30.57
CA TYR A 1033 -23.33 -7.99 -30.66
C TYR A 1033 -23.07 -8.62 -32.04
N ARG A 1034 -24.06 -9.26 -32.66
CA ARG A 1034 -23.93 -9.77 -34.04
C ARG A 1034 -23.66 -8.67 -35.03
N LYS A 1035 -24.45 -7.58 -34.99
CA LYS A 1035 -24.24 -6.42 -35.86
C LYS A 1035 -22.86 -5.81 -35.67
N TRP A 1036 -22.40 -5.68 -34.42
CA TRP A 1036 -21.05 -5.20 -34.11
C TRP A 1036 -19.96 -6.12 -34.70
N CYS A 1037 -20.18 -7.43 -34.70
CA CYS A 1037 -19.32 -8.42 -35.34
C CYS A 1037 -19.47 -8.50 -36.87
N ASN A 1038 -20.18 -7.56 -37.51
CA ASN A 1038 -20.53 -7.60 -38.94
C ASN A 1038 -21.27 -8.88 -39.36
N LEU A 1039 -22.02 -9.48 -38.44
CA LEU A 1039 -22.90 -10.62 -38.69
C LEU A 1039 -24.33 -10.12 -38.87
N ALA A 1040 -25.13 -10.86 -39.64
CA ALA A 1040 -26.54 -10.54 -39.84
C ALA A 1040 -27.27 -10.48 -38.48
N GLY A 1041 -27.87 -9.33 -38.19
CA GLY A 1041 -28.81 -9.15 -37.08
C GLY A 1041 -30.17 -9.72 -37.42
N PHE A 1042 -31.05 -9.80 -36.43
CA PHE A 1042 -32.36 -10.43 -36.57
C PHE A 1042 -33.43 -9.38 -36.89
N LYS A 1043 -34.25 -9.61 -37.91
CA LYS A 1043 -35.41 -8.77 -38.26
C LYS A 1043 -36.69 -9.59 -38.49
N GLU A 1044 -36.64 -10.80 -39.07
CA GLU A 1044 -37.84 -11.58 -39.45
C GLU A 1044 -37.77 -13.11 -39.18
N ARG A 1045 -38.89 -13.81 -39.44
CA ARG A 1045 -39.22 -15.21 -39.08
C ARG A 1045 -38.31 -16.27 -39.73
N GLY A 1046 -37.48 -15.91 -40.73
CA GLY A 1046 -36.58 -16.81 -41.48
C GLY A 1046 -35.07 -16.66 -41.21
N ASP A 1047 -34.63 -15.58 -40.54
CA ASP A 1047 -33.21 -15.17 -40.47
C ASP A 1047 -32.27 -16.10 -39.68
N LEU A 1048 -32.82 -17.14 -39.05
CA LEU A 1048 -32.09 -18.05 -38.16
C LEU A 1048 -31.71 -19.38 -38.79
N GLN A 1049 -32.31 -19.68 -39.94
CA GLN A 1049 -32.19 -20.97 -40.60
C GLN A 1049 -30.75 -21.12 -41.10
N GLY A 1050 -30.02 -22.11 -40.60
CA GLY A 1050 -28.59 -22.31 -40.88
C GLY A 1050 -27.62 -21.63 -39.90
N THR A 1051 -28.08 -20.80 -38.96
CA THR A 1051 -27.24 -20.21 -37.89
C THR A 1051 -27.47 -20.86 -36.53
N ILE A 1052 -28.70 -21.27 -36.21
CA ILE A 1052 -29.07 -21.97 -34.97
C ILE A 1052 -29.91 -23.20 -35.36
N PRO A 1053 -29.82 -24.34 -34.64
CA PRO A 1053 -30.68 -25.49 -34.92
C PRO A 1053 -32.17 -25.15 -34.81
N ASN A 1054 -32.98 -25.60 -35.77
CA ASN A 1054 -34.43 -25.31 -35.87
C ASN A 1054 -35.22 -25.61 -34.59
N HIS A 1055 -34.93 -26.72 -33.93
CA HIS A 1055 -35.64 -27.10 -32.69
C HIS A 1055 -35.27 -26.19 -31.50
N ILE A 1056 -34.05 -25.62 -31.48
CA ILE A 1056 -33.64 -24.63 -30.47
C ILE A 1056 -34.28 -23.27 -30.76
N ILE A 1057 -34.39 -22.87 -32.03
CA ILE A 1057 -35.11 -21.66 -32.46
C ILE A 1057 -36.55 -21.66 -31.93
N VAL A 1058 -37.26 -22.79 -32.05
CA VAL A 1058 -38.64 -22.93 -31.55
C VAL A 1058 -38.71 -22.72 -30.04
N LYS A 1059 -37.79 -23.32 -29.28
CA LYS A 1059 -37.72 -23.17 -27.82
C LYS A 1059 -37.42 -21.73 -27.40
N LEU A 1060 -36.45 -21.09 -28.05
CA LEU A 1060 -36.08 -19.70 -27.76
C LEU A 1060 -37.20 -18.73 -28.10
N ARG A 1061 -37.91 -18.94 -29.21
CA ARG A 1061 -39.10 -18.13 -29.56
C ARG A 1061 -40.20 -18.24 -28.50
N LYS A 1062 -40.47 -19.46 -28.01
CA LYS A 1062 -41.45 -19.66 -26.95
C LYS A 1062 -41.09 -18.92 -25.66
N LEU A 1063 -39.80 -18.79 -25.35
CA LEU A 1063 -39.33 -18.19 -24.09
C LEU A 1063 -39.08 -16.68 -24.17
N TYR A 1064 -38.49 -16.20 -25.25
CA TYR A 1064 -38.02 -14.83 -25.39
C TYR A 1064 -38.81 -14.00 -26.42
N GLY A 1065 -39.72 -14.62 -27.18
CA GLY A 1065 -40.30 -14.04 -28.40
C GLY A 1065 -39.30 -13.94 -29.57
N HIS A 1066 -37.99 -14.01 -29.27
CA HIS A 1066 -36.88 -13.82 -30.19
C HIS A 1066 -35.72 -14.80 -29.87
N PRO A 1067 -34.99 -15.35 -30.86
CA PRO A 1067 -33.83 -16.22 -30.64
C PRO A 1067 -32.69 -15.58 -29.81
N GLY A 1068 -32.04 -16.41 -28.99
CA GLY A 1068 -30.80 -16.15 -28.25
C GLY A 1068 -29.78 -17.28 -28.46
N MET A 1069 -28.62 -17.17 -27.78
CA MET A 1069 -27.40 -17.93 -28.09
C MET A 1069 -27.57 -19.46 -28.19
N SER A 1070 -27.22 -20.02 -29.35
CA SER A 1070 -26.96 -21.45 -29.62
C SER A 1070 -26.45 -21.60 -31.07
N GLU A 1071 -25.42 -20.84 -31.44
CA GLU A 1071 -24.91 -20.81 -32.82
C GLU A 1071 -24.30 -22.15 -33.24
N ILE A 1072 -24.55 -22.52 -34.49
CA ILE A 1072 -23.82 -23.57 -35.20
C ILE A 1072 -22.37 -23.11 -35.36
N ARG A 1073 -21.44 -24.04 -35.13
CA ARG A 1073 -20.00 -23.80 -35.24
C ARG A 1073 -19.55 -24.05 -36.68
N GLU A 1074 -18.54 -23.31 -37.12
CA GLU A 1074 -17.99 -23.42 -38.48
C GLU A 1074 -16.56 -23.95 -38.43
N GLY A 1075 -16.25 -24.94 -39.29
CA GLY A 1075 -14.93 -25.54 -39.38
C GLY A 1075 -14.53 -26.29 -38.10
N ASP A 1076 -13.28 -26.11 -37.69
CA ASP A 1076 -12.65 -26.68 -36.48
C ASP A 1076 -12.83 -25.80 -35.23
N SER A 1077 -13.61 -24.72 -35.31
CA SER A 1077 -13.85 -23.81 -34.19
C SER A 1077 -14.72 -24.44 -33.09
N LEU A 1078 -14.34 -24.27 -31.82
CA LEU A 1078 -15.12 -24.75 -30.69
C LEU A 1078 -16.26 -23.80 -30.29
N ILE A 1079 -16.32 -22.62 -30.90
CA ILE A 1079 -17.27 -21.55 -30.55
C ILE A 1079 -17.99 -21.00 -31.78
N GLY A 1080 -19.20 -20.49 -31.57
CA GLY A 1080 -19.99 -19.87 -32.64
C GLY A 1080 -19.40 -18.55 -33.15
N PRO A 1081 -19.77 -18.09 -34.36
CA PRO A 1081 -19.22 -16.88 -34.99
C PRO A 1081 -19.24 -15.61 -34.12
N THR A 1082 -20.29 -15.38 -33.33
CA THR A 1082 -20.39 -14.17 -32.48
C THR A 1082 -19.38 -14.20 -31.35
N PHE A 1083 -19.29 -15.32 -30.62
CA PHE A 1083 -18.31 -15.46 -29.55
C PHE A 1083 -16.88 -15.56 -30.09
N ARG A 1084 -16.70 -16.16 -31.27
CA ARG A 1084 -15.41 -16.15 -31.97
C ARG A 1084 -14.90 -14.73 -32.22
N CYS A 1085 -15.77 -13.86 -32.71
CA CYS A 1085 -15.47 -12.44 -32.88
C CYS A 1085 -15.11 -11.72 -31.57
N ILE A 1086 -15.91 -11.88 -30.51
CA ILE A 1086 -15.67 -11.22 -29.21
C ILE A 1086 -14.38 -11.72 -28.54
N ILE A 1087 -14.16 -13.04 -28.52
CA ILE A 1087 -12.98 -13.67 -27.92
C ILE A 1087 -11.73 -13.30 -28.71
N ALA A 1088 -11.75 -13.41 -30.04
CA ALA A 1088 -10.60 -13.06 -30.88
C ALA A 1088 -10.22 -11.58 -30.71
N GLU A 1089 -11.19 -10.66 -30.68
CA GLU A 1089 -10.90 -9.24 -30.44
C GLU A 1089 -10.30 -9.02 -29.05
N GLN A 1090 -10.81 -9.68 -28.01
CA GLN A 1090 -10.29 -9.54 -26.66
C GLN A 1090 -8.83 -9.99 -26.59
N PHE A 1091 -8.51 -11.20 -27.06
CA PHE A 1091 -7.14 -11.72 -27.04
C PHE A 1091 -6.20 -10.90 -27.94
N ARG A 1092 -6.68 -10.42 -29.10
CA ARG A 1092 -5.90 -9.50 -29.94
C ARG A 1092 -5.51 -8.22 -29.20
N ARG A 1093 -6.44 -7.64 -28.42
CA ARG A 1093 -6.16 -6.44 -27.60
C ARG A 1093 -5.22 -6.72 -26.43
N ILE A 1094 -5.40 -7.84 -25.72
CA ILE A 1094 -4.50 -8.25 -24.63
C ILE A 1094 -3.07 -8.45 -25.16
N ARG A 1095 -2.92 -8.93 -26.40
CA ARG A 1095 -1.62 -9.08 -27.05
C ARG A 1095 -1.03 -7.73 -27.50
N SER A 1096 -1.74 -7.00 -28.37
CA SER A 1096 -1.20 -5.79 -29.00
C SER A 1096 -1.13 -4.59 -28.05
N GLY A 1097 -2.04 -4.47 -27.08
CA GLY A 1097 -2.06 -3.39 -26.09
C GLY A 1097 -1.18 -3.66 -24.86
N ASN A 1098 -0.30 -4.66 -24.91
CA ASN A 1098 0.54 -5.07 -23.80
C ASN A 1098 2.02 -4.80 -24.07
N ARG A 1099 2.56 -3.76 -23.43
CA ARG A 1099 3.98 -3.38 -23.56
C ARG A 1099 4.96 -4.47 -23.11
N PHE A 1100 4.52 -5.35 -22.22
CA PHE A 1100 5.30 -6.49 -21.71
C PHE A 1100 4.85 -7.82 -22.34
N TRP A 1101 4.30 -7.78 -23.56
CA TRP A 1101 4.11 -9.00 -24.36
C TRP A 1101 5.48 -9.65 -24.62
N TYR A 1102 5.58 -10.97 -24.47
CA TYR A 1102 6.86 -11.66 -24.48
C TYR A 1102 7.65 -11.55 -25.79
N GLU A 1103 6.97 -11.33 -26.91
CA GLU A 1103 7.61 -11.09 -28.22
C GLU A 1103 7.88 -9.62 -28.51
N ASN A 1104 7.50 -8.70 -27.62
CA ASN A 1104 7.75 -7.28 -27.81
C ASN A 1104 9.24 -6.96 -27.66
N GLU A 1105 9.74 -6.08 -28.52
CA GLU A 1105 11.14 -5.70 -28.54
C GLU A 1105 11.58 -5.14 -27.18
N GLY A 1106 12.73 -5.60 -26.69
CA GLY A 1106 13.29 -5.19 -25.39
C GLY A 1106 12.70 -5.90 -24.16
N VAL A 1107 11.71 -6.78 -24.33
CA VAL A 1107 11.20 -7.61 -23.21
C VAL A 1107 12.15 -8.80 -22.97
N PHE A 1108 12.49 -9.55 -24.01
CA PHE A 1108 13.51 -10.61 -23.98
C PHE A 1108 14.49 -10.43 -25.14
N THR A 1109 15.72 -10.89 -24.97
CA THR A 1109 16.68 -10.98 -26.09
C THR A 1109 16.20 -12.01 -27.11
N PRO A 1110 16.64 -11.94 -28.38
CA PRO A 1110 16.29 -12.95 -29.38
C PRO A 1110 16.66 -14.39 -28.96
N GLU A 1111 17.78 -14.55 -28.24
CA GLU A 1111 18.21 -15.85 -27.71
C GLU A 1111 17.26 -16.36 -26.62
N GLN A 1112 16.94 -15.52 -25.63
CA GLN A 1112 15.97 -15.83 -24.57
C GLN A 1112 14.60 -16.18 -25.17
N LEU A 1113 14.14 -15.39 -26.14
CA LEU A 1113 12.85 -15.60 -26.81
C LEU A 1113 12.81 -16.96 -27.52
N ASN A 1114 13.89 -17.36 -28.18
CA ASN A 1114 13.99 -18.68 -28.82
C ASN A 1114 13.91 -19.83 -27.81
N LYS A 1115 14.42 -19.66 -26.58
CA LYS A 1115 14.28 -20.65 -25.51
C LYS A 1115 12.87 -20.68 -24.94
N ILE A 1116 12.25 -19.52 -24.71
CA ILE A 1116 10.87 -19.39 -24.21
C ILE A 1116 9.85 -20.00 -25.18
N LYS A 1117 10.06 -19.85 -26.50
CA LYS A 1117 9.20 -20.44 -27.55
C LYS A 1117 9.23 -21.98 -27.61
N LYS A 1118 10.02 -22.63 -26.75
CA LYS A 1118 10.00 -24.10 -26.55
C LYS A 1118 9.11 -24.51 -25.38
N ALA A 1119 8.44 -23.56 -24.71
CA ALA A 1119 7.59 -23.85 -23.58
C ALA A 1119 6.33 -24.61 -24.02
N HIS A 1120 6.17 -25.81 -23.49
CA HIS A 1120 4.97 -26.61 -23.67
C HIS A 1120 4.43 -27.02 -22.30
N LEU A 1121 3.11 -27.03 -22.19
CA LEU A 1121 2.45 -27.38 -20.93
C LEU A 1121 2.79 -28.82 -20.49
N ALA A 1122 2.93 -29.74 -21.45
CA ALA A 1122 3.36 -31.11 -21.20
C ALA A 1122 4.75 -31.19 -20.56
N ARG A 1123 5.71 -30.37 -21.04
CA ARG A 1123 7.06 -30.27 -20.45
C ARG A 1123 7.02 -29.74 -19.03
N ILE A 1124 6.18 -28.73 -18.76
CA ILE A 1124 5.98 -28.18 -17.41
C ILE A 1124 5.44 -29.28 -16.48
N PHE A 1125 4.53 -30.15 -16.94
CA PHE A 1125 4.06 -31.29 -16.15
C PHE A 1125 5.15 -32.32 -15.91
N CYS A 1126 5.94 -32.67 -16.92
CA CYS A 1126 7.09 -33.56 -16.72
C CYS A 1126 8.09 -33.02 -15.67
N ASP A 1127 8.32 -31.70 -15.63
CA ASP A 1127 9.29 -31.11 -14.70
C ASP A 1127 8.72 -30.97 -13.27
N ASN A 1128 7.40 -30.76 -13.13
CA ASN A 1128 6.78 -30.36 -11.87
C ASN A 1128 5.77 -31.36 -11.27
N GLY A 1129 5.31 -32.36 -12.04
CA GLY A 1129 4.50 -33.49 -11.55
C GLY A 1129 5.33 -34.44 -10.68
N ASP A 1130 4.68 -35.23 -9.84
CA ASP A 1130 5.37 -36.08 -8.85
C ASP A 1130 5.99 -37.33 -9.49
N GLU A 1131 5.29 -37.94 -10.44
CA GLU A 1131 5.58 -39.18 -11.16
C GLU A 1131 5.07 -39.14 -12.62
N ILE A 1132 5.09 -37.97 -13.28
CA ILE A 1132 4.75 -37.84 -14.70
C ILE A 1132 6.03 -37.98 -15.54
N ASP A 1133 6.28 -39.18 -16.06
CA ASP A 1133 7.45 -39.55 -16.88
C ASP A 1133 7.11 -39.84 -18.34
N GLN A 1134 5.83 -40.07 -18.66
CA GLN A 1134 5.29 -40.16 -20.01
C GLN A 1134 4.07 -39.24 -20.18
N ILE A 1135 4.02 -38.51 -21.28
CA ILE A 1135 2.89 -37.62 -21.63
C ILE A 1135 2.88 -37.33 -23.13
N GLN A 1136 1.73 -36.96 -23.69
CA GLN A 1136 1.65 -36.51 -25.07
C GLN A 1136 2.28 -35.12 -25.26
N LYS A 1137 2.86 -34.88 -26.45
CA LYS A 1137 3.60 -33.64 -26.75
C LYS A 1137 2.78 -32.36 -26.56
N ASP A 1138 1.50 -32.42 -26.91
CA ASP A 1138 0.55 -31.33 -26.68
C ASP A 1138 -0.53 -31.80 -25.70
N ALA A 1139 -0.47 -31.32 -24.46
CA ALA A 1139 -1.41 -31.69 -23.40
C ALA A 1139 -2.87 -31.35 -23.72
N PHE A 1140 -3.13 -30.51 -24.73
CA PHE A 1140 -4.48 -30.17 -25.21
C PHE A 1140 -5.06 -31.17 -26.21
N VAL A 1141 -4.23 -32.07 -26.75
CA VAL A 1141 -4.64 -33.10 -27.70
C VAL A 1141 -4.86 -34.41 -26.94
N TYR A 1142 -5.95 -35.09 -27.26
CA TYR A 1142 -6.20 -36.45 -26.82
C TYR A 1142 -5.64 -37.41 -27.87
N VAL A 1143 -4.71 -38.27 -27.48
CA VAL A 1143 -4.02 -39.20 -28.37
C VAL A 1143 -4.47 -40.65 -28.20
N GLY A 1144 -5.22 -40.95 -27.14
CA GLY A 1144 -5.61 -42.31 -26.79
C GLY A 1144 -5.38 -42.60 -25.32
N SER A 1145 -5.54 -43.86 -24.94
CA SER A 1145 -5.32 -44.34 -23.57
C SER A 1145 -4.27 -45.46 -23.50
N GLN A 1146 -3.64 -45.82 -24.62
CA GLN A 1146 -2.61 -46.85 -24.66
C GLN A 1146 -1.25 -46.22 -24.38
N LEU A 1147 -0.39 -46.91 -23.63
CA LEU A 1147 0.95 -46.39 -23.25
C LEU A 1147 1.82 -46.03 -24.47
N GLU A 1148 1.64 -46.71 -25.59
CA GLU A 1148 2.34 -46.45 -26.86
C GLU A 1148 1.98 -45.10 -27.52
N ASP A 1149 0.89 -44.46 -27.11
CA ASP A 1149 0.48 -43.14 -27.59
C ASP A 1149 1.24 -41.98 -26.89
N PHE A 1150 2.06 -42.28 -25.88
CA PHE A 1150 2.75 -41.29 -25.04
C PHE A 1150 4.26 -41.31 -25.26
N GLU A 1151 4.88 -40.13 -25.23
CA GLU A 1151 6.33 -39.99 -25.35
C GLU A 1151 6.96 -39.89 -23.96
N HIS A 1152 8.20 -40.36 -23.82
CA HIS A 1152 8.93 -40.22 -22.57
C HIS A 1152 9.41 -38.78 -22.37
N CYS A 1153 9.22 -38.26 -21.16
CA CYS A 1153 9.70 -36.95 -20.75
C CYS A 1153 11.24 -36.81 -20.87
N SER A 1154 12.01 -37.90 -20.91
CA SER A 1154 13.47 -37.86 -21.15
C SER A 1154 13.84 -37.43 -22.57
N ASP A 1155 12.95 -37.63 -23.53
CA ASP A 1155 13.25 -37.52 -24.95
C ASP A 1155 13.10 -36.07 -25.44
N TRP A 1156 12.55 -35.20 -24.59
CA TRP A 1156 12.29 -33.80 -24.92
C TRP A 1156 13.30 -32.87 -24.26
N PRO A 1157 13.82 -31.88 -25.01
CA PRO A 1157 14.71 -30.89 -24.44
C PRO A 1157 13.98 -30.04 -23.40
N LYS A 1158 14.64 -29.79 -22.27
CA LYS A 1158 14.19 -28.82 -21.27
C LYS A 1158 14.40 -27.39 -21.79
N ILE A 1159 13.65 -26.43 -21.25
CA ILE A 1159 13.96 -25.01 -21.45
C ILE A 1159 15.34 -24.75 -20.85
N ASP A 1160 16.22 -24.20 -21.67
CA ASP A 1160 17.57 -23.82 -21.30
C ASP A 1160 17.56 -22.35 -20.87
N PHE A 1161 17.88 -22.11 -19.60
CA PHE A 1161 17.89 -20.79 -18.97
C PHE A 1161 19.27 -20.12 -18.98
N THR A 1162 20.24 -20.68 -19.72
CA THR A 1162 21.59 -20.11 -19.80
C THR A 1162 21.64 -18.71 -20.45
N PRO A 1163 20.89 -18.43 -21.54
CA PRO A 1163 20.73 -17.06 -22.05
C PRO A 1163 19.78 -16.24 -21.18
#